data_AF-A0A1Q3ADC1-F1
#
_entry.id   AF-A0A1Q3ADC1-F1
#
_cell.length_a   1.000
_cell.length_b   1.000
_cell.length_c   1.000
_cell.angle_alpha   90.00
_cell.angle_beta   90.00
_cell.angle_gamma   90.00
#
_symmetry.space_group_name_H-M   'P 1'
#
loop_
_entity.id
_entity.type
_entity.pdbx_description
1 polymer ?
#
loop_
_entity_poly.entity_id
_entity_poly.type
_entity_poly.pdbx_seq_one_letter_code
_entity_poly.pdbx_strand_id
1 'polypeptide(L)'
;MKFAGRCLTLTSLLVLILQNWQVYGAGVNVHLIYLARVTSELDRKYEPWLKAGAFFPDAFYSCKPSKQWHDFAESTHWPQFLVNAVKLWHGKYNDNPQCEDSMKLRSFLIGIFTHQIVDSSWHSLVNGYRSEGLLEVLAQTEFSGRTQEAHDFLDLMGDFIGLGNIIRDINDNNWQFLTRTKWYLPKEEDMLDLVKCAGAESIEVDYEQLQDCVQRGFVASVGEVLTVIENRDQVLNSAYQMSPRARDMIQEHWLGGEFNLVSLMQNCLPNLYRLMNHIDEENALGELQLCGNLPPAYEIGTTSTTGVITMERRKNLIQITTNHHLSNLGTSLALGRFKNDHKLYLAMGAPLENGRGSVYLIRWDEVTMNLESDVEMYSNPTTVMIGAKIHLYQLEDIDFLIISEPSSNNIYFYHDDVLVLRVNLPPETRANQLKVTEVYDIDSDGIPDLILSGWCYGKDQEGCIVIIPGRIIVPNLERGKAANDVSTLTAYPITVLEGGWWSQAYQHFGSAVELSDSKFLYVACQSLGVVLVYSLAELNSRSLPKFILKGNEVKLANKRHLCRLKVVSSQEHGMFGGVIISWTYQGKHFVGISQHTFSTIFIYQEVHGFIRLYLKVKLPVELYSIPYSIGFGTDMKYSMDEEALYISSPGYFEGLGAIWKVPMVQIVKTAEFLGQRFFLVDPRKHLVVSGIDINQKGLGNYGKNILLGPQGKLIIGVPQYNYGVLEGNNQLTGMVLVS
;
A
#
# COMPACT_ATOMS: atom_id res chain seq x y z
N MET A 1 42.04 33.61 25.45
CA MET A 1 42.86 33.21 24.28
C MET A 1 42.45 31.80 23.89
N LYS A 2 41.64 31.64 22.82
CA LYS A 2 41.94 30.89 21.57
C LYS A 2 42.46 29.45 21.82
N PHE A 3 41.84 28.37 21.35
CA PHE A 3 41.34 28.13 20.00
C PHE A 3 40.09 27.25 19.97
N ALA A 4 39.13 27.65 19.12
CA ALA A 4 38.08 26.81 18.59
C ALA A 4 38.66 25.93 17.46
N GLY A 5 38.30 24.65 17.44
CA GLY A 5 38.54 23.73 16.33
C GLY A 5 37.25 22.97 16.07
N ARG A 6 36.44 23.47 15.12
CA ARG A 6 35.30 22.74 14.57
C ARG A 6 35.86 21.60 13.71
N CYS A 7 35.71 20.36 14.17
CA CYS A 7 35.67 19.22 13.25
C CYS A 7 34.29 19.22 12.60
N LEU A 8 34.15 19.87 11.44
CA LEU A 8 33.12 19.44 10.50
C LEU A 8 33.49 18.03 10.07
N THR A 9 32.63 17.06 10.34
CA THR A 9 32.76 15.71 9.78
C THR A 9 32.60 15.79 8.26
N LEU A 10 33.27 14.91 7.53
CA LEU A 10 33.16 14.81 6.06
C LEU A 10 31.69 14.71 5.59
N THR A 11 30.82 14.13 6.42
CA THR A 11 29.36 14.02 6.26
C THR A 11 28.63 15.35 6.35
N SER A 12 28.99 16.23 7.28
CA SER A 12 28.41 17.58 7.34
C SER A 12 28.81 18.39 6.12
N LEU A 13 30.05 18.19 5.64
CA LEU A 13 30.54 18.81 4.42
C LEU A 13 29.87 18.23 3.18
N LEU A 14 29.56 16.92 3.12
CA LEU A 14 28.87 16.31 1.98
C LEU A 14 27.41 16.78 1.88
N VAL A 15 26.69 16.84 3.00
CA VAL A 15 25.33 17.39 3.07
C VAL A 15 25.34 18.90 2.74
N LEU A 16 26.34 19.66 3.22
CA LEU A 16 26.54 21.06 2.83
C LEU A 16 26.98 21.23 1.38
N ILE A 17 27.71 20.29 0.78
CA ILE A 17 28.12 20.32 -0.62
C ILE A 17 26.93 19.99 -1.51
N LEU A 18 26.09 19.00 -1.16
CA LEU A 18 24.81 18.72 -1.82
C LEU A 18 23.89 19.95 -1.75
N GLN A 19 23.84 20.64 -0.61
CA GLN A 19 23.10 21.91 -0.45
C GLN A 19 23.72 23.10 -1.22
N ASN A 20 25.04 23.18 -1.36
CA ASN A 20 25.72 24.31 -2.04
C ASN A 20 25.91 24.10 -3.55
N TRP A 21 25.81 22.88 -4.06
CA TRP A 21 25.98 22.57 -5.50
C TRP A 21 24.66 22.38 -6.25
N GLN A 22 23.50 22.59 -5.62
CA GLN A 22 22.19 22.40 -6.24
C GLN A 22 22.07 21.06 -7.00
N VAL A 23 22.74 20.02 -6.53
CA VAL A 23 22.50 18.65 -7.02
C VAL A 23 21.36 18.11 -6.17
N TYR A 24 20.16 18.65 -6.44
CA TYR A 24 18.92 18.06 -6.00
C TYR A 24 18.69 16.84 -6.89
N GLY A 25 19.19 15.68 -6.47
CA GLY A 25 18.62 14.40 -6.92
C GLY A 25 17.26 14.29 -6.27
N ALA A 26 16.23 14.68 -7.01
CA ALA A 26 14.84 14.61 -6.59
C ALA A 26 14.20 13.50 -7.42
N GLY A 27 13.68 12.46 -6.77
CA GLY A 27 12.89 11.40 -7.39
C GLY A 27 13.62 10.45 -8.35
N VAL A 28 14.95 10.46 -8.46
CA VAL A 28 15.65 9.71 -9.52
C VAL A 28 15.46 8.21 -9.36
N ASN A 29 15.77 7.67 -8.19
CA ASN A 29 15.75 6.23 -7.98
C ASN A 29 14.33 5.67 -7.86
N VAL A 30 13.34 6.44 -7.38
CA VAL A 30 11.96 5.95 -7.36
C VAL A 30 11.45 5.68 -8.77
N HIS A 31 11.70 6.57 -9.73
CA HIS A 31 11.34 6.36 -11.15
C HIS A 31 12.02 5.13 -11.74
N LEU A 32 13.30 4.88 -11.40
CA LEU A 32 14.01 3.68 -11.84
C LEU A 32 13.49 2.39 -11.20
N ILE A 33 13.05 2.44 -9.94
CA ILE A 33 12.41 1.29 -9.28
C ILE A 33 11.12 0.93 -10.03
N TYR A 34 10.25 1.92 -10.31
CA TYR A 34 9.02 1.70 -11.07
C TYR A 34 9.28 1.17 -12.48
N LEU A 35 10.26 1.73 -13.18
CA LEU A 35 10.74 1.22 -14.47
C LEU A 35 11.11 -0.26 -14.39
N ALA A 36 11.94 -0.65 -13.41
CA ALA A 36 12.38 -2.03 -13.22
C ALA A 36 11.22 -3.02 -13.02
N ARG A 37 10.17 -2.60 -12.32
CA ARG A 37 8.97 -3.43 -12.08
C ARG A 37 8.26 -3.78 -13.36
N VAL A 38 8.06 -2.81 -14.24
CA VAL A 38 7.13 -2.94 -15.38
C VAL A 38 7.80 -3.23 -16.71
N THR A 39 9.13 -3.14 -16.77
CA THR A 39 9.90 -3.43 -17.99
C THR A 39 10.76 -4.69 -17.87
N SER A 40 10.38 -5.65 -17.00
CA SER A 40 11.12 -6.89 -16.75
C SER A 40 11.25 -7.79 -17.99
N GLU A 41 10.33 -7.64 -18.94
CA GLU A 41 10.29 -8.34 -20.23
C GLU A 41 11.19 -7.73 -21.31
N LEU A 42 11.70 -6.51 -21.12
CA LEU A 42 12.53 -5.83 -22.12
C LEU A 42 13.97 -6.37 -22.11
N ASP A 43 14.58 -6.40 -23.29
CA ASP A 43 15.98 -6.82 -23.45
C ASP A 43 16.92 -5.87 -22.70
N ARG A 44 17.69 -6.46 -21.79
CA ARG A 44 18.68 -5.78 -20.93
C ARG A 44 19.70 -4.99 -21.74
N LYS A 45 19.97 -5.36 -22.99
CA LYS A 45 20.84 -4.59 -23.90
C LYS A 45 20.43 -3.12 -23.98
N TYR A 46 19.13 -2.82 -23.87
CA TYR A 46 18.60 -1.47 -24.03
C TYR A 46 18.35 -0.71 -22.71
N GLU A 47 18.72 -1.28 -21.56
CA GLU A 47 18.63 -0.62 -20.25
C GLU A 47 19.22 0.80 -20.19
N PRO A 48 20.39 1.09 -20.80
CA PRO A 48 20.94 2.44 -20.76
C PRO A 48 20.01 3.54 -21.27
N TRP A 49 19.23 3.23 -22.31
CA TRP A 49 18.29 4.16 -22.94
C TRP A 49 16.97 4.23 -22.16
N LEU A 50 16.50 3.10 -21.62
CA LEU A 50 15.34 3.06 -20.72
C LEU A 50 15.55 3.96 -19.50
N LYS A 51 16.69 3.82 -18.82
CA LYS A 51 17.03 4.60 -17.62
C LYS A 51 17.26 6.07 -17.96
N ALA A 52 17.93 6.36 -19.09
CA ALA A 52 18.08 7.71 -19.60
C ALA A 52 16.71 8.36 -19.83
N GLY A 53 15.77 7.65 -20.46
CA GLY A 53 14.43 8.14 -20.74
C GLY A 53 13.63 8.40 -19.47
N ALA A 54 13.74 7.52 -18.47
CA ALA A 54 13.04 7.68 -17.20
C ALA A 54 13.52 8.87 -16.36
N PHE A 55 14.73 9.39 -16.57
CA PHE A 55 15.22 10.62 -15.92
C PHE A 55 15.16 11.84 -16.84
N PHE A 56 14.96 11.64 -18.14
CA PHE A 56 15.09 12.70 -19.14
C PHE A 56 14.23 13.94 -18.84
N PRO A 57 12.96 13.81 -18.43
CA PRO A 57 12.15 14.99 -18.13
C PRO A 57 12.72 15.86 -17.01
N ASP A 58 13.26 15.25 -15.96
CA ASP A 58 13.85 15.95 -14.81
C ASP A 58 15.25 16.50 -15.05
N ALA A 59 15.95 15.96 -16.04
CA ALA A 59 17.38 16.23 -16.28
C ALA A 59 17.70 17.72 -16.45
N PHE A 60 16.72 18.53 -16.83
CA PHE A 60 16.94 19.90 -17.30
C PHE A 60 16.67 20.99 -16.26
N TYR A 61 15.92 20.72 -15.19
CA TYR A 61 15.57 21.72 -14.17
C TYR A 61 16.82 22.33 -13.50
N SER A 62 17.74 21.48 -13.07
CA SER A 62 18.94 21.88 -12.32
C SER A 62 20.22 21.88 -13.18
N CYS A 63 20.19 21.31 -14.38
CA CYS A 63 21.39 21.19 -15.21
C CYS A 63 21.81 22.53 -15.83
N LYS A 64 20.84 23.28 -16.37
CA LYS A 64 21.03 24.58 -17.02
C LYS A 64 19.87 25.52 -16.65
N PRO A 65 19.99 26.26 -15.52
CA PRO A 65 18.88 27.07 -15.02
C PRO A 65 18.61 28.25 -15.97
N SER A 66 17.63 28.08 -16.84
CA SER A 66 17.10 29.12 -17.72
C SER A 66 15.65 28.80 -18.04
N LYS A 67 14.86 29.83 -18.37
CA LYS A 67 13.44 29.65 -18.69
C LYS A 67 13.24 28.68 -19.88
N GLN A 68 14.09 28.75 -20.89
CA GLN A 68 14.00 27.88 -22.07
C GLN A 68 14.18 26.40 -21.74
N TRP A 69 15.21 26.07 -20.96
CA TRP A 69 15.46 24.69 -20.52
C TRP A 69 14.38 24.18 -19.57
N HIS A 70 13.85 25.05 -18.71
CA HIS A 70 12.70 24.74 -17.87
C HIS A 70 11.44 24.47 -18.71
N ASP A 71 11.07 25.36 -19.64
CA ASP A 71 9.91 25.16 -20.52
C ASP A 71 10.05 23.86 -21.35
N PHE A 72 11.27 23.53 -21.79
CA PHE A 72 11.55 22.25 -22.46
C PHE A 72 11.35 21.06 -21.51
N ALA A 73 11.91 21.10 -20.30
CA ALA A 73 11.69 20.08 -19.26
C ALA A 73 10.18 19.84 -19.06
N GLU A 74 9.42 20.90 -18.78
CA GLU A 74 7.98 20.87 -18.59
C GLU A 74 7.27 20.21 -19.78
N SER A 75 7.62 20.56 -21.02
CA SER A 75 6.99 19.98 -22.20
C SER A 75 7.14 18.45 -22.26
N THR A 76 8.27 17.91 -21.80
CA THR A 76 8.54 16.46 -21.81
C THR A 76 7.80 15.68 -20.73
N HIS A 77 7.19 16.34 -19.74
CA HIS A 77 6.33 15.72 -18.73
C HIS A 77 4.92 15.42 -19.24
N TRP A 78 4.51 16.01 -20.38
CA TRP A 78 3.14 15.92 -20.84
C TRP A 78 2.94 14.90 -21.98
N PRO A 79 1.78 14.20 -22.05
CA PRO A 79 1.51 13.16 -23.05
C PRO A 79 1.69 13.61 -24.51
N GLN A 80 1.49 14.90 -24.81
CA GLN A 80 1.66 15.44 -26.16
C GLN A 80 3.09 15.23 -26.70
N PHE A 81 4.09 15.32 -25.83
CA PHE A 81 5.48 15.06 -26.21
C PHE A 81 5.67 13.63 -26.71
N LEU A 82 5.10 12.64 -25.99
CA LEU A 82 5.17 11.24 -26.39
C LEU A 82 4.41 10.96 -27.68
N VAL A 83 3.23 11.57 -27.89
CA VAL A 83 2.51 11.45 -29.17
C VAL A 83 3.40 11.92 -30.32
N ASN A 84 4.02 13.09 -30.19
CA ASN A 84 4.92 13.64 -31.21
C ASN A 84 6.15 12.75 -31.41
N ALA A 85 6.72 12.22 -30.32
CA ALA A 85 7.88 11.34 -30.35
C ALA A 85 7.59 9.98 -31.03
N VAL A 86 6.43 9.39 -30.79
CA VAL A 86 5.99 8.15 -31.44
C VAL A 86 5.76 8.37 -32.94
N LYS A 87 5.18 9.52 -33.33
CA LYS A 87 5.06 9.93 -34.74
C LYS A 87 6.43 10.06 -35.41
N LEU A 88 7.39 10.71 -34.74
CA LEU A 88 8.77 10.82 -35.21
C LEU A 88 9.40 9.43 -35.40
N TRP A 89 9.27 8.55 -34.41
CA TRP A 89 9.80 7.19 -34.46
C TRP A 89 9.21 6.41 -35.65
N HIS A 90 7.89 6.47 -35.87
CA HIS A 90 7.25 5.87 -37.04
C HIS A 90 7.80 6.46 -38.35
N GLY A 91 7.86 7.78 -38.46
CA GLY A 91 8.35 8.45 -39.67
C GLY A 91 9.78 8.06 -40.06
N LYS A 92 10.62 7.71 -39.08
CA LYS A 92 12.02 7.32 -39.30
C LYS A 92 12.24 5.81 -39.43
N TYR A 93 11.48 5.00 -38.69
CA TYR A 93 11.81 3.58 -38.48
C TYR A 93 10.70 2.61 -38.90
N ASN A 94 9.57 3.06 -39.47
CA ASN A 94 8.48 2.17 -39.89
C ASN A 94 8.92 1.06 -40.85
N ASP A 95 9.89 1.32 -41.74
CA ASP A 95 10.41 0.32 -42.68
C ASP A 95 11.32 -0.72 -42.01
N ASN A 96 11.89 -0.41 -40.85
CA ASN A 96 12.76 -1.31 -40.10
C ASN A 96 12.69 -1.05 -38.57
N PRO A 97 11.56 -1.38 -37.92
CA PRO A 97 11.31 -1.03 -36.52
C PRO A 97 12.19 -1.82 -35.55
N GLN A 98 12.88 -2.87 -36.01
CA GLN A 98 13.75 -3.73 -35.22
C GLN A 98 15.24 -3.40 -35.36
N CYS A 99 15.60 -2.36 -36.13
CA CYS A 99 16.99 -1.94 -36.20
C CYS A 99 17.49 -1.40 -34.84
N GLU A 100 18.80 -1.43 -34.63
CA GLU A 100 19.35 -1.11 -33.31
C GLU A 100 19.00 0.31 -32.86
N ASP A 101 19.05 1.31 -33.76
CA ASP A 101 18.74 2.69 -33.42
C ASP A 101 17.24 2.90 -33.14
N SER A 102 16.37 2.20 -33.88
CA SER A 102 14.93 2.15 -33.60
C SER A 102 14.66 1.62 -32.20
N MET A 103 15.33 0.53 -31.80
CA MET A 103 15.14 -0.06 -30.48
C MET A 103 15.69 0.83 -29.36
N LYS A 104 16.83 1.52 -29.57
CA LYS A 104 17.35 2.52 -28.63
C LYS A 104 16.36 3.66 -28.40
N LEU A 105 15.82 4.24 -29.47
CA LEU A 105 14.82 5.31 -29.37
C LEU A 105 13.53 4.80 -28.73
N ARG A 106 13.04 3.62 -29.13
CA ARG A 106 11.85 3.00 -28.54
C ARG A 106 12.00 2.80 -27.02
N SER A 107 13.13 2.25 -26.60
CA SER A 107 13.47 2.05 -25.18
C SER A 107 13.53 3.37 -24.42
N PHE A 108 14.12 4.40 -25.01
CA PHE A 108 14.13 5.75 -24.43
C PHE A 108 12.71 6.32 -24.24
N LEU A 109 11.83 6.17 -25.23
CA LEU A 109 10.43 6.64 -25.12
C LEU A 109 9.61 5.87 -24.09
N ILE A 110 9.85 4.56 -23.92
CA ILE A 110 9.25 3.76 -22.85
C ILE A 110 9.68 4.30 -21.47
N GLY A 111 10.96 4.68 -21.34
CA GLY A 111 11.46 5.33 -20.13
C GLY A 111 10.71 6.61 -19.79
N ILE A 112 10.56 7.51 -20.78
CA ILE A 112 9.81 8.77 -20.62
C ILE A 112 8.35 8.50 -20.25
N PHE A 113 7.70 7.52 -20.88
CA PHE A 113 6.32 7.17 -20.54
C PHE A 113 6.14 6.72 -19.10
N THR A 114 7.06 5.89 -18.60
CA THR A 114 7.06 5.50 -17.20
C THR A 114 7.21 6.71 -16.28
N HIS A 115 8.11 7.65 -16.61
CA HIS A 115 8.27 8.92 -15.88
C HIS A 115 6.94 9.68 -15.80
N GLN A 116 6.31 9.96 -16.95
CA GLN A 116 5.09 10.77 -17.02
C GLN A 116 3.95 10.20 -16.15
N ILE A 117 3.79 8.87 -16.11
CA ILE A 117 2.75 8.22 -15.29
C ILE A 117 3.05 8.36 -13.80
N VAL A 118 4.29 8.05 -13.41
CA VAL A 118 4.72 8.10 -12.00
C VAL A 118 4.64 9.53 -11.49
N ASP A 119 5.29 10.47 -12.16
CA ASP A 119 5.39 11.87 -11.78
C ASP A 119 4.01 12.53 -11.60
N SER A 120 3.13 12.40 -12.61
CA SER A 120 1.79 13.01 -12.59
C SER A 120 0.95 12.56 -11.38
N SER A 121 1.06 11.28 -11.01
CA SER A 121 0.28 10.68 -9.93
C SER A 121 0.93 10.93 -8.56
N TRP A 122 2.26 10.82 -8.48
CA TRP A 122 3.08 11.07 -7.30
C TRP A 122 2.93 12.51 -6.80
N HIS A 123 2.97 13.49 -7.72
CA HIS A 123 2.77 14.91 -7.43
C HIS A 123 1.31 15.37 -7.44
N SER A 124 0.35 14.45 -7.58
CA SER A 124 -1.09 14.76 -7.59
C SER A 124 -1.48 15.79 -8.65
N LEU A 125 -0.83 15.78 -9.81
CA LEU A 125 -1.04 16.75 -10.90
C LEU A 125 -2.31 16.46 -11.73
N VAL A 126 -2.84 15.25 -11.61
CA VAL A 126 -4.01 14.75 -12.31
C VAL A 126 -5.25 15.60 -12.05
N ASN A 127 -5.90 16.06 -13.12
CA ASN A 127 -7.12 16.85 -13.03
C ASN A 127 -8.28 15.99 -12.49
N GLY A 128 -8.96 16.49 -11.46
CA GLY A 128 -10.07 15.79 -10.82
C GLY A 128 -9.73 15.11 -9.51
N TYR A 129 -8.45 14.97 -9.16
CA TYR A 129 -8.00 14.25 -7.95
C TYR A 129 -6.93 14.98 -7.11
N ARG A 130 -6.68 16.26 -7.40
CA ARG A 130 -5.66 17.07 -6.71
C ARG A 130 -5.86 17.18 -5.20
N SER A 131 -7.10 17.09 -4.72
CA SER A 131 -7.42 17.14 -3.28
C SER A 131 -7.17 15.81 -2.56
N GLU A 132 -6.97 14.70 -3.29
CA GLU A 132 -7.00 13.34 -2.75
C GLU A 132 -5.71 12.54 -3.03
N GLY A 133 -4.87 13.05 -3.92
CA GLY A 133 -3.60 12.41 -4.30
C GLY A 133 -2.55 12.43 -3.19
N LEU A 134 -1.52 11.61 -3.37
CA LEU A 134 -0.47 11.36 -2.38
C LEU A 134 0.13 12.64 -1.79
N LEU A 135 0.61 13.56 -2.63
CA LEU A 135 1.26 14.80 -2.20
C LEU A 135 0.32 15.67 -1.35
N GLU A 136 -0.92 15.87 -1.78
CA GLU A 136 -1.85 16.73 -1.05
C GLU A 136 -2.21 16.13 0.31
N VAL A 137 -2.53 14.83 0.35
CA VAL A 137 -2.84 14.16 1.62
C VAL A 137 -1.64 14.22 2.55
N LEU A 138 -0.43 13.98 2.05
CA LEU A 138 0.80 14.08 2.82
C LEU A 138 0.99 15.50 3.38
N ALA A 139 0.76 16.53 2.57
CA ALA A 139 0.83 17.92 3.00
C ALA A 139 -0.15 18.19 4.15
N GLN A 140 -1.40 17.78 4.01
CA GLN A 140 -2.47 18.04 4.97
C GLN A 140 -2.27 17.27 6.28
N THR A 141 -1.82 16.02 6.22
CA THR A 141 -1.68 15.18 7.41
C THR A 141 -0.33 15.32 8.11
N GLU A 142 0.77 15.53 7.39
CA GLU A 142 2.13 15.51 7.97
C GLU A 142 2.80 16.89 8.01
N PHE A 143 2.44 17.80 7.11
CA PHE A 143 3.11 19.11 6.95
C PHE A 143 2.21 20.32 7.24
N SER A 144 1.06 20.10 7.89
CA SER A 144 0.10 21.15 8.26
C SER A 144 -0.41 21.96 7.05
N GLY A 145 -0.65 21.28 5.93
CA GLY A 145 -1.13 21.88 4.67
C GLY A 145 -0.06 22.61 3.86
N ARG A 146 1.24 22.50 4.21
CA ARG A 146 2.35 23.14 3.47
C ARG A 146 2.81 22.24 2.33
N THR A 147 2.16 22.37 1.17
CA THR A 147 2.40 21.54 -0.02
C THR A 147 3.86 21.53 -0.47
N GLN A 148 4.56 22.67 -0.45
CA GLN A 148 5.97 22.72 -0.85
C GLN A 148 6.88 21.89 0.06
N GLU A 149 6.65 21.90 1.39
CA GLU A 149 7.46 21.07 2.30
C GLU A 149 7.19 19.58 2.12
N ALA A 150 5.94 19.22 1.83
CA ALA A 150 5.57 17.85 1.50
C ALA A 150 6.20 17.39 0.18
N HIS A 151 6.26 18.29 -0.82
CA HIS A 151 6.90 18.06 -2.10
C HIS A 151 8.39 17.82 -1.93
N ASP A 152 9.09 18.75 -1.26
CA ASP A 152 10.53 18.64 -0.99
C ASP A 152 10.86 17.36 -0.19
N PHE A 153 9.99 16.97 0.74
CA PHE A 153 10.11 15.71 1.46
C PHE A 153 9.93 14.51 0.53
N LEU A 154 8.88 14.50 -0.28
CA LEU A 154 8.53 13.36 -1.13
C LEU A 154 9.61 13.10 -2.18
N ASP A 155 10.15 14.16 -2.79
CA ASP A 155 11.21 14.10 -3.80
C ASP A 155 12.52 13.53 -3.27
N LEU A 156 12.91 13.95 -2.06
CA LEU A 156 14.20 13.57 -1.49
C LEU A 156 14.09 12.33 -0.60
N MET A 157 13.18 12.36 0.38
CA MET A 157 13.04 11.28 1.36
C MET A 157 12.23 10.12 0.79
N GLY A 158 11.37 10.34 -0.21
CA GLY A 158 10.67 9.24 -0.90
C GLY A 158 11.64 8.30 -1.62
N ASP A 159 12.66 8.83 -2.29
CA ASP A 159 13.73 8.03 -2.90
C ASP A 159 14.45 7.18 -1.85
N PHE A 160 14.86 7.79 -0.74
CA PHE A 160 15.56 7.06 0.32
C PHE A 160 14.69 6.02 1.01
N ILE A 161 13.39 6.28 1.20
CA ILE A 161 12.44 5.29 1.72
C ILE A 161 12.32 4.12 0.74
N GLY A 162 12.13 4.40 -0.57
CA GLY A 162 12.05 3.38 -1.61
C GLY A 162 13.31 2.52 -1.69
N LEU A 163 14.49 3.15 -1.74
CA LEU A 163 15.79 2.47 -1.69
C LEU A 163 15.98 1.68 -0.40
N GLY A 164 15.57 2.22 0.75
CA GLY A 164 15.65 1.54 2.05
C GLY A 164 14.77 0.28 2.14
N ASN A 165 13.71 0.22 1.34
CA ASN A 165 12.86 -0.96 1.19
C ASN A 165 13.52 -2.02 0.27
N ILE A 166 14.30 -1.60 -0.73
CA ILE A 166 15.06 -2.49 -1.64
C ILE A 166 16.35 -3.01 -0.97
N ILE A 167 17.18 -2.10 -0.49
CA ILE A 167 18.52 -2.33 0.04
C ILE A 167 18.41 -2.58 1.56
N ARG A 168 17.98 -3.80 1.89
CA ARG A 168 18.00 -4.28 3.29
C ARG A 168 19.36 -4.91 3.65
N ASP A 169 19.92 -5.71 2.75
CA ASP A 169 21.20 -6.40 2.94
C ASP A 169 22.19 -5.91 1.88
N ILE A 170 23.27 -5.28 2.34
CA ILE A 170 24.32 -4.71 1.47
C ILE A 170 25.08 -5.77 0.67
N ASN A 171 25.06 -7.03 1.12
CA ASN A 171 25.70 -8.14 0.41
C ASN A 171 24.82 -8.67 -0.74
N ASP A 172 23.60 -8.17 -0.86
CA ASP A 172 22.73 -8.49 -1.97
C ASP A 172 23.11 -7.65 -3.20
N ASN A 173 23.10 -8.26 -4.38
CA ASN A 173 23.42 -7.59 -5.65
C ASN A 173 22.17 -7.09 -6.39
N ASN A 174 20.98 -7.24 -5.81
CA ASN A 174 19.72 -6.91 -6.48
C ASN A 174 19.55 -5.42 -6.83
N TRP A 175 20.27 -4.52 -6.15
CA TRP A 175 20.27 -3.08 -6.47
C TRP A 175 21.21 -2.73 -7.64
N GLN A 176 21.96 -3.69 -8.20
CA GLN A 176 22.86 -3.43 -9.33
C GLN A 176 22.12 -2.90 -10.56
N PHE A 177 20.83 -3.19 -10.73
CA PHE A 177 20.01 -2.53 -11.75
C PHE A 177 20.15 -1.01 -11.68
N LEU A 178 20.23 -0.39 -10.50
CA LEU A 178 20.30 1.06 -10.35
C LEU A 178 21.68 1.63 -10.74
N THR A 179 22.76 0.85 -10.60
CA THR A 179 24.14 1.39 -10.65
C THR A 179 25.01 0.86 -11.78
N ARG A 180 24.69 -0.31 -12.36
CA ARG A 180 25.61 -1.06 -13.23
C ARG A 180 25.80 -0.48 -14.64
N THR A 181 24.80 0.21 -15.18
CA THR A 181 24.84 0.77 -16.54
C THR A 181 24.82 2.29 -16.51
N LYS A 182 25.80 2.89 -17.20
CA LYS A 182 25.72 4.31 -17.57
C LYS A 182 24.53 4.54 -18.49
N TRP A 183 23.99 5.74 -18.45
CA TRP A 183 22.84 6.13 -19.24
C TRP A 183 23.30 6.75 -20.56
N TYR A 184 22.63 6.39 -21.65
CA TYR A 184 22.95 6.87 -22.99
C TYR A 184 21.70 7.41 -23.66
N LEU A 185 21.85 8.52 -24.37
CA LEU A 185 20.82 9.00 -25.26
C LEU A 185 20.79 8.20 -26.58
N PRO A 186 19.63 8.15 -27.26
CA PRO A 186 19.54 7.79 -28.67
C PRO A 186 20.48 8.61 -29.56
N LYS A 187 20.65 8.21 -30.82
CA LYS A 187 21.55 8.92 -31.74
C LYS A 187 21.18 10.40 -31.84
N GLU A 188 22.19 11.24 -32.09
CA GLU A 188 22.08 12.69 -32.09
C GLU A 188 20.90 13.23 -32.92
N GLU A 189 20.75 12.75 -34.16
CA GLU A 189 19.65 13.19 -35.04
C GLU A 189 18.25 12.93 -34.44
N ASP A 190 18.07 11.82 -33.72
CA ASP A 190 16.79 11.52 -33.09
C ASP A 190 16.52 12.46 -31.91
N MET A 191 17.55 12.74 -31.11
CA MET A 191 17.43 13.64 -29.98
C MET A 191 17.16 15.08 -30.40
N LEU A 192 17.88 15.59 -31.40
CA LEU A 192 17.69 16.95 -31.89
C LEU A 192 16.31 17.11 -32.55
N ASP A 193 15.78 16.07 -33.20
CA ASP A 193 14.42 16.13 -33.72
C ASP A 193 13.35 16.03 -32.62
N LEU A 194 13.57 15.25 -31.55
CA LEU A 194 12.69 15.26 -30.38
C LEU A 194 12.64 16.63 -29.69
N VAL A 195 13.77 17.32 -29.58
CA VAL A 195 13.82 18.70 -29.06
C VAL A 195 12.94 19.63 -29.92
N LYS A 196 13.02 19.52 -31.25
CA LYS A 196 12.13 20.30 -32.15
C LYS A 196 10.66 19.94 -31.92
N CYS A 197 10.33 18.65 -31.76
CA CYS A 197 8.96 18.18 -31.48
C CYS A 197 8.36 18.73 -30.17
N ALA A 198 9.20 19.15 -29.22
CA ALA A 198 8.79 19.79 -27.97
C ALA A 198 8.44 21.29 -28.13
N GLY A 199 8.54 21.85 -29.34
CA GLY A 199 8.33 23.29 -29.58
C GLY A 199 9.54 24.14 -29.19
N ALA A 200 10.69 23.51 -28.96
CA ALA A 200 11.96 24.15 -28.59
C ALA A 200 12.84 24.54 -29.79
N GLU A 201 12.23 24.87 -30.94
CA GLU A 201 12.96 25.22 -32.17
C GLU A 201 13.88 26.45 -32.02
N SER A 202 13.61 27.31 -31.03
CA SER A 202 14.40 28.50 -30.71
C SER A 202 15.48 28.28 -29.64
N ILE A 203 15.64 27.05 -29.14
CA ILE A 203 16.64 26.73 -28.11
C ILE A 203 17.87 26.15 -28.81
N GLU A 204 19.04 26.80 -28.65
CA GLU A 204 20.33 26.22 -29.05
C GLU A 204 20.69 25.09 -28.08
N VAL A 205 20.08 23.92 -28.26
CA VAL A 205 20.41 22.68 -27.53
C VAL A 205 21.32 21.84 -28.41
N ASP A 206 22.54 21.58 -27.95
CA ASP A 206 23.43 20.59 -28.58
C ASP A 206 23.29 19.22 -27.88
N TYR A 207 23.66 18.16 -28.59
CA TYR A 207 23.54 16.79 -28.09
C TYR A 207 24.45 16.51 -26.87
N GLU A 208 25.63 17.11 -26.84
CA GLU A 208 26.59 16.93 -25.73
C GLU A 208 26.01 17.49 -24.43
N GLN A 209 25.33 18.63 -24.48
CA GLN A 209 24.63 19.21 -23.34
C GLN A 209 23.49 18.31 -22.85
N LEU A 210 22.68 17.74 -23.74
CA LEU A 210 21.63 16.79 -23.36
C LEU A 210 22.25 15.58 -22.64
N GLN A 211 23.32 15.03 -23.21
CA GLN A 211 24.01 13.87 -22.65
C GLN A 211 24.64 14.18 -21.28
N ASP A 212 25.24 15.37 -21.12
CA ASP A 212 25.79 15.84 -19.85
C ASP A 212 24.72 15.95 -18.76
N CYS A 213 23.55 16.49 -19.10
CA CYS A 213 22.45 16.63 -18.14
C CYS A 213 21.93 15.27 -17.67
N VAL A 214 21.70 14.32 -18.58
CA VAL A 214 21.29 12.96 -18.24
C VAL A 214 22.37 12.24 -17.42
N GLN A 215 23.65 12.44 -17.76
CA GLN A 215 24.76 11.81 -17.05
C GLN A 215 24.89 12.31 -15.60
N ARG A 216 24.46 13.53 -15.29
CA ARG A 216 24.37 14.02 -13.89
C ARG A 216 23.36 13.22 -13.07
N GLY A 217 22.22 12.86 -13.66
CA GLY A 217 21.22 12.01 -13.01
C GLY A 217 21.76 10.62 -12.68
N PHE A 218 22.56 10.03 -13.57
CA PHE A 218 23.21 8.75 -13.28
C PHE A 218 24.12 8.85 -12.05
N VAL A 219 24.92 9.92 -11.97
CA VAL A 219 25.80 10.15 -10.81
C VAL A 219 25.00 10.38 -9.54
N ALA A 220 23.87 11.11 -9.62
CA ALA A 220 22.97 11.32 -8.49
C ALA A 220 22.36 10.00 -8.00
N SER A 221 21.79 9.18 -8.89
CA SER A 221 21.23 7.87 -8.58
C SER A 221 22.24 6.95 -7.89
N VAL A 222 23.47 6.88 -8.42
CA VAL A 222 24.56 6.10 -7.79
C VAL A 222 24.91 6.67 -6.40
N GLY A 223 24.96 8.00 -6.26
CA GLY A 223 25.22 8.66 -4.98
C GLY A 223 24.18 8.37 -3.91
N GLU A 224 22.89 8.36 -4.27
CA GLU A 224 21.79 7.99 -3.38
C GLU A 224 21.89 6.52 -2.93
N VAL A 225 22.16 5.59 -3.86
CA VAL A 225 22.36 4.17 -3.53
C VAL A 225 23.52 3.99 -2.55
N LEU A 226 24.67 4.63 -2.81
CA LEU A 226 25.83 4.58 -1.92
C LEU A 226 25.51 5.19 -0.55
N THR A 227 24.73 6.26 -0.52
CA THR A 227 24.29 6.91 0.72
C THR A 227 23.45 5.95 1.57
N VAL A 228 22.54 5.19 0.96
CA VAL A 228 21.77 4.16 1.67
C VAL A 228 22.68 3.02 2.13
N ILE A 229 23.60 2.54 1.30
CA ILE A 229 24.54 1.46 1.68
C ILE A 229 25.37 1.85 2.92
N GLU A 230 25.86 3.09 2.97
CA GLU A 230 26.74 3.55 4.05
C GLU A 230 26.00 4.09 5.28
N ASN A 231 24.84 4.74 5.09
CA ASN A 231 24.17 5.54 6.13
C ASN A 231 22.66 5.26 6.25
N ARG A 232 22.19 4.07 5.80
CA ARG A 232 20.77 3.64 5.80
C ARG A 232 19.98 4.15 7.01
N ASP A 233 20.49 3.82 8.18
CA ASP A 233 19.85 4.07 9.47
C ASP A 233 19.63 5.56 9.73
N GLN A 234 20.63 6.38 9.45
CA GLN A 234 20.58 7.83 9.71
C GLN A 234 19.58 8.50 8.75
N VAL A 235 19.60 8.11 7.48
CA VAL A 235 18.73 8.67 6.45
C VAL A 235 17.28 8.28 6.70
N LEU A 236 17.01 6.99 6.92
CA LEU A 236 15.67 6.52 7.18
C LEU A 236 15.12 7.04 8.52
N ASN A 237 15.94 7.12 9.57
CA ASN A 237 15.51 7.73 10.82
C ASN A 237 15.21 9.22 10.64
N SER A 238 15.95 9.95 9.80
CA SER A 238 15.64 11.35 9.48
C SER A 238 14.30 11.46 8.74
N ALA A 239 14.07 10.61 7.74
CA ALA A 239 12.80 10.56 7.00
C ALA A 239 11.61 10.25 7.93
N TYR A 240 11.72 9.21 8.76
CA TYR A 240 10.64 8.82 9.67
C TYR A 240 10.50 9.73 10.88
N GLN A 241 11.50 10.53 11.23
CA GLN A 241 11.33 11.61 12.21
C GLN A 241 10.50 12.75 11.63
N MET A 242 10.58 13.03 10.33
CA MET A 242 9.76 14.04 9.68
C MET A 242 8.34 13.53 9.42
N SER A 243 8.21 12.28 8.96
CA SER A 243 6.91 11.65 8.76
C SER A 243 6.98 10.15 9.08
N PRO A 244 6.62 9.73 10.31
CA PRO A 244 6.58 8.33 10.70
C PRO A 244 5.71 7.44 9.80
N ARG A 245 4.63 8.00 9.24
CA ARG A 245 3.69 7.29 8.35
C ARG A 245 4.17 7.23 6.88
N ALA A 246 5.17 8.01 6.47
CA ALA A 246 5.53 8.21 5.07
C ALA A 246 5.67 6.92 4.26
N ARG A 247 6.30 5.87 4.81
CA ARG A 247 6.44 4.58 4.11
C ARG A 247 5.09 4.01 3.70
N ASP A 248 4.15 3.93 4.64
CA ASP A 248 2.85 3.30 4.40
C ASP A 248 2.02 4.15 3.43
N MET A 249 2.12 5.48 3.48
CA MET A 249 1.47 6.37 2.49
C MET A 249 2.08 6.23 1.09
N ILE A 250 3.40 6.30 0.97
CA ILE A 250 4.11 6.18 -0.30
C ILE A 250 3.82 4.83 -0.97
N GLN A 251 3.71 3.75 -0.19
CA GLN A 251 3.45 2.42 -0.75
C GLN A 251 1.96 2.16 -1.03
N GLU A 252 1.09 2.46 -0.07
CA GLU A 252 -0.29 1.94 -0.04
C GLU A 252 -1.35 2.99 -0.36
N HIS A 253 -1.00 4.27 -0.51
CA HIS A 253 -2.01 5.28 -0.85
C HIS A 253 -2.65 4.95 -2.19
N TRP A 254 -3.98 4.99 -2.22
CA TRP A 254 -4.77 4.47 -3.33
C TRP A 254 -4.57 5.27 -4.63
N LEU A 255 -4.09 6.51 -4.52
CA LEU A 255 -3.82 7.40 -5.64
C LEU A 255 -2.39 7.95 -5.57
N GLY A 256 -1.52 7.45 -6.44
CA GLY A 256 -0.12 7.86 -6.50
C GLY A 256 0.80 7.10 -5.54
N GLY A 257 0.28 6.20 -4.71
CA GLY A 257 1.10 5.24 -3.99
C GLY A 257 1.65 4.14 -4.90
N GLU A 258 2.74 3.49 -4.48
CA GLU A 258 3.50 2.51 -5.26
C GLU A 258 2.62 1.43 -5.90
N PHE A 259 1.73 0.82 -5.13
CA PHE A 259 0.88 -0.27 -5.62
C PHE A 259 -0.17 0.21 -6.63
N ASN A 260 -0.67 1.43 -6.47
CA ASN A 260 -1.51 2.05 -7.49
C ASN A 260 -0.72 2.29 -8.78
N LEU A 261 0.50 2.81 -8.68
CA LEU A 261 1.37 3.07 -9.84
C LEU A 261 1.77 1.79 -10.57
N VAL A 262 2.14 0.73 -9.85
CA VAL A 262 2.45 -0.58 -10.44
C VAL A 262 1.25 -1.11 -11.22
N SER A 263 0.06 -1.11 -10.62
CA SER A 263 -1.17 -1.56 -11.30
C SER A 263 -1.50 -0.67 -12.51
N LEU A 264 -1.35 0.65 -12.38
CA LEU A 264 -1.62 1.60 -13.47
C LEU A 264 -0.67 1.35 -14.65
N MET A 265 0.62 1.23 -14.41
CA MET A 265 1.63 1.00 -15.44
C MET A 265 1.45 -0.35 -16.14
N GLN A 266 1.11 -1.43 -15.42
CA GLN A 266 0.81 -2.74 -16.02
C GLN A 266 -0.36 -2.66 -17.02
N ASN A 267 -1.33 -1.77 -16.78
CA ASN A 267 -2.47 -1.55 -17.66
C ASN A 267 -2.15 -0.55 -18.80
N CYS A 268 -1.22 0.38 -18.57
CA CYS A 268 -0.94 1.48 -19.47
C CYS A 268 0.18 1.21 -20.49
N LEU A 269 1.19 0.44 -20.12
CA LEU A 269 2.30 0.10 -21.00
C LEU A 269 1.86 -0.64 -22.29
N PRO A 270 0.89 -1.57 -22.25
CA PRO A 270 0.34 -2.17 -23.47
C PRO A 270 -0.25 -1.15 -24.45
N ASN A 271 -0.83 -0.04 -23.97
CA ASN A 271 -1.37 1.01 -24.84
C ASN A 271 -0.24 1.73 -25.58
N LEU A 272 0.86 2.06 -24.90
CA LEU A 272 2.04 2.62 -25.56
C LEU A 272 2.60 1.65 -26.61
N TYR A 273 2.72 0.36 -26.29
CA TYR A 273 3.18 -0.64 -27.26
C TYR A 273 2.27 -0.73 -28.48
N ARG A 274 0.95 -0.65 -28.29
CA ARG A 274 0.00 -0.61 -29.39
C ARG A 274 0.21 0.62 -30.26
N LEU A 275 0.38 1.80 -29.66
CA LEU A 275 0.68 3.04 -30.39
C LEU A 275 2.01 2.97 -31.16
N MET A 276 3.01 2.29 -30.60
CA MET A 276 4.29 2.03 -31.27
C MET A 276 4.19 1.00 -32.41
N ASN A 277 3.18 0.13 -32.41
CA ASN A 277 2.97 -0.84 -33.50
C ASN A 277 2.08 -0.25 -34.61
N HIS A 278 1.05 0.51 -34.23
CA HIS A 278 0.09 1.14 -35.14
C HIS A 278 -0.33 2.51 -34.58
N ILE A 279 -0.07 3.58 -35.33
CA ILE A 279 -0.55 4.92 -34.98
C ILE A 279 -2.02 5.07 -35.43
N ASP A 280 -2.91 5.23 -34.46
CA ASP A 280 -4.24 5.83 -34.65
C ASP A 280 -4.22 7.26 -34.11
N GLU A 281 -4.00 8.23 -34.98
CA GLU A 281 -3.76 9.62 -34.59
C GLU A 281 -4.93 10.29 -33.87
N GLU A 282 -6.17 9.90 -34.18
CA GLU A 282 -7.36 10.50 -33.58
C GLU A 282 -7.51 10.11 -32.10
N ASN A 283 -7.04 8.91 -31.73
CA ASN A 283 -7.20 8.35 -30.40
C ASN A 283 -5.92 8.37 -29.54
N ALA A 284 -4.74 8.49 -30.15
CA ALA A 284 -3.44 8.38 -29.47
C ALA A 284 -3.27 9.29 -28.25
N LEU A 285 -3.67 10.57 -28.38
CA LEU A 285 -3.58 11.51 -27.27
C LEU A 285 -4.54 11.14 -26.13
N GLY A 286 -5.76 10.71 -26.46
CA GLY A 286 -6.74 10.25 -25.49
C GLY A 286 -6.26 9.02 -24.73
N GLU A 287 -5.68 8.04 -25.42
CA GLU A 287 -5.15 6.80 -24.81
C GLU A 287 -4.00 7.07 -23.84
N LEU A 288 -3.08 7.97 -24.18
CA LEU A 288 -1.98 8.36 -23.29
C LEU A 288 -2.46 9.28 -22.15
N GLN A 289 -3.41 10.17 -22.40
CA GLN A 289 -4.03 11.00 -21.36
C GLN A 289 -4.89 10.18 -20.38
N LEU A 290 -5.48 9.07 -20.80
CA LEU A 290 -6.17 8.11 -19.94
C LEU A 290 -5.20 7.29 -19.06
N CYS A 291 -3.91 7.34 -19.37
CA CYS A 291 -2.86 6.78 -18.51
C CYS A 291 -2.27 7.82 -17.56
N GLY A 292 -2.26 9.10 -17.96
CA GLY A 292 -1.94 10.24 -17.09
C GLY A 292 -3.11 10.74 -16.24
N ASN A 293 -4.35 10.32 -16.53
CA ASN A 293 -5.53 10.53 -15.69
C ASN A 293 -6.11 9.17 -15.35
N LEU A 294 -6.28 8.88 -14.05
CA LEU A 294 -6.80 7.59 -13.55
C LEU A 294 -7.82 6.96 -14.51
N PRO A 295 -7.60 5.71 -14.97
CA PRO A 295 -8.52 5.11 -15.92
C PRO A 295 -9.89 4.94 -15.26
N PRO A 296 -10.99 5.22 -15.99
CA PRO A 296 -12.29 4.70 -15.60
C PRO A 296 -12.22 3.18 -15.58
N ALA A 297 -12.96 2.55 -14.66
CA ALA A 297 -13.18 1.12 -14.63
C ALA A 297 -13.96 0.68 -15.90
N TYR A 298 -13.27 0.53 -17.02
CA TYR A 298 -13.84 -0.08 -18.22
C TYR A 298 -13.67 -1.59 -18.16
N GLU A 299 -14.68 -2.30 -18.66
CA GLU A 299 -14.67 -3.75 -18.82
C GLU A 299 -13.62 -4.15 -19.88
N ILE A 300 -12.41 -4.46 -19.42
CA ILE A 300 -11.39 -5.07 -20.27
C ILE A 300 -11.60 -6.58 -20.24
N GLY A 301 -11.76 -7.18 -21.43
CA GLY A 301 -12.07 -8.58 -21.65
C GLY A 301 -11.31 -9.57 -20.75
N THR A 302 -12.01 -10.65 -20.40
CA THR A 302 -11.56 -11.78 -19.60
C THR A 302 -10.55 -12.64 -20.37
N THR A 303 -9.25 -12.34 -20.29
CA THR A 303 -8.23 -13.37 -20.53
C THR A 303 -7.96 -14.07 -19.21
N SER A 304 -8.58 -15.22 -19.04
CA SER A 304 -8.40 -16.11 -17.90
C SER A 304 -7.03 -16.78 -18.00
N THR A 305 -6.02 -16.21 -17.37
CA THR A 305 -4.75 -16.91 -17.15
C THR A 305 -4.81 -17.59 -15.80
N THR A 306 -4.68 -18.91 -15.81
CA THR A 306 -4.61 -19.73 -14.61
C THR A 306 -3.29 -19.46 -13.86
N GLY A 307 -3.38 -18.93 -12.64
CA GLY A 307 -2.22 -18.76 -11.77
C GLY A 307 -1.78 -20.08 -11.13
N VAL A 308 -0.49 -20.24 -10.87
CA VAL A 308 0.07 -21.42 -10.20
C VAL A 308 0.64 -21.00 -8.85
N ILE A 309 0.16 -21.66 -7.79
CA ILE A 309 0.74 -21.55 -6.45
C ILE A 309 1.79 -22.64 -6.21
N THR A 310 2.77 -22.33 -5.39
CA THR A 310 3.81 -23.28 -4.96
C THR A 310 3.77 -23.38 -3.45
N MET A 311 3.82 -24.62 -2.93
CA MET A 311 3.84 -24.90 -1.50
C MET A 311 5.14 -25.62 -1.13
N GLU A 312 5.99 -24.96 -0.34
CA GLU A 312 7.27 -25.51 0.11
C GLU A 312 7.30 -25.62 1.64
N ARG A 313 7.64 -26.79 2.17
CA ARG A 313 7.84 -26.95 3.62
C ARG A 313 9.28 -26.62 4.01
N ARG A 314 9.46 -25.63 4.88
CA ARG A 314 10.75 -25.26 5.48
C ARG A 314 10.70 -25.33 7.00
N LYS A 315 11.43 -26.29 7.57
CA LYS A 315 11.42 -26.57 9.02
C LYS A 315 9.98 -26.82 9.50
N ASN A 316 9.47 -25.93 10.36
CA ASN A 316 8.12 -26.00 10.92
C ASN A 316 7.12 -25.09 10.19
N LEU A 317 7.52 -24.41 9.11
CA LEU A 317 6.66 -23.51 8.36
C LEU A 317 6.36 -24.09 6.98
N ILE A 318 5.15 -23.83 6.49
CA ILE A 318 4.74 -24.08 5.12
C ILE A 318 4.66 -22.75 4.42
N GLN A 319 5.43 -22.62 3.34
CA GLN A 319 5.54 -21.41 2.52
C GLN A 319 4.65 -21.59 1.30
N ILE A 320 3.79 -20.60 1.05
CA ILE A 320 2.87 -20.60 -0.08
C ILE A 320 3.16 -19.34 -0.90
N THR A 321 3.56 -19.51 -2.15
CA THR A 321 3.90 -18.41 -3.07
C THR A 321 3.17 -18.59 -4.40
N THR A 322 3.28 -17.61 -5.30
CA THR A 322 2.82 -17.69 -6.70
C THR A 322 4.01 -17.50 -7.63
N ASN A 323 3.94 -18.07 -8.83
CA ASN A 323 4.92 -17.84 -9.90
C ASN A 323 4.73 -16.49 -10.63
N HIS A 324 3.65 -15.76 -10.32
CA HIS A 324 3.40 -14.44 -10.87
C HIS A 324 4.20 -13.35 -10.13
N HIS A 325 5.03 -12.62 -10.88
CA HIS A 325 5.63 -11.38 -10.43
C HIS A 325 4.56 -10.32 -10.17
N LEU A 326 4.85 -9.41 -9.24
CA LEU A 326 3.99 -8.28 -8.86
C LEU A 326 2.60 -8.73 -8.43
N SER A 327 2.47 -9.84 -7.71
CA SER A 327 1.16 -10.34 -7.26
C SER A 327 0.74 -9.74 -5.92
N ASN A 328 1.72 -9.43 -5.06
CA ASN A 328 1.52 -8.97 -3.68
C ASN A 328 0.68 -9.98 -2.85
N LEU A 329 0.88 -11.29 -3.08
CA LEU A 329 0.14 -12.37 -2.43
C LEU A 329 0.26 -12.34 -0.89
N GLY A 330 -0.85 -12.53 -0.20
CA GLY A 330 -0.92 -12.48 1.26
C GLY A 330 -1.31 -11.10 1.82
N THR A 331 -1.79 -10.21 0.94
CA THR A 331 -2.33 -8.89 1.33
C THR A 331 -3.63 -9.01 2.13
N SER A 332 -4.40 -10.07 1.92
CA SER A 332 -5.62 -10.34 2.69
C SER A 332 -5.82 -11.85 2.84
N LEU A 333 -6.39 -12.27 3.97
CA LEU A 333 -6.52 -13.67 4.38
C LEU A 333 -7.90 -13.92 5.00
N ALA A 334 -8.53 -15.04 4.66
CA ALA A 334 -9.76 -15.51 5.31
C ALA A 334 -9.82 -17.03 5.35
N LEU A 335 -10.56 -17.59 6.31
CA LEU A 335 -10.84 -19.02 6.42
C LEU A 335 -12.35 -19.24 6.35
N GLY A 336 -12.79 -20.28 5.63
CA GLY A 336 -14.21 -20.62 5.52
C GLY A 336 -14.48 -21.84 4.64
N ARG A 337 -15.69 -22.37 4.71
CA ARG A 337 -16.19 -23.48 3.89
C ARG A 337 -16.83 -22.97 2.60
N PHE A 338 -16.01 -22.35 1.77
CA PHE A 338 -16.47 -21.62 0.59
C PHE A 338 -17.00 -22.50 -0.55
N LYS A 339 -16.81 -23.82 -0.48
CA LYS A 339 -17.24 -24.80 -1.50
C LYS A 339 -18.26 -25.79 -0.96
N ASN A 340 -18.97 -26.46 -1.85
CA ASN A 340 -20.02 -27.44 -1.51
C ASN A 340 -19.50 -28.77 -0.92
N ASP A 341 -18.19 -28.94 -0.78
CA ASP A 341 -17.58 -30.16 -0.23
C ASP A 341 -17.46 -30.19 1.30
N HIS A 342 -17.96 -29.14 1.97
CA HIS A 342 -17.88 -28.92 3.42
C HIS A 342 -16.46 -28.87 4.00
N LYS A 343 -15.44 -28.69 3.16
CA LYS A 343 -14.05 -28.58 3.59
C LYS A 343 -13.70 -27.14 3.93
N LEU A 344 -12.80 -26.96 4.89
CA LEU A 344 -12.27 -25.66 5.24
C LEU A 344 -11.23 -25.23 4.21
N TYR A 345 -11.29 -23.98 3.76
CA TYR A 345 -10.34 -23.39 2.81
C TYR A 345 -9.68 -22.15 3.40
N LEU A 346 -8.40 -21.98 3.07
CA LEU A 346 -7.67 -20.73 3.22
C LEU A 346 -7.79 -19.93 1.93
N ALA A 347 -8.42 -18.75 2.03
CA ALA A 347 -8.47 -17.75 0.98
C ALA A 347 -7.33 -16.75 1.13
N MET A 348 -6.64 -16.44 0.03
CA MET A 348 -5.48 -15.53 0.00
C MET A 348 -5.58 -14.56 -1.17
N GLY A 349 -5.49 -13.27 -0.89
CA GLY A 349 -5.53 -12.22 -1.90
C GLY A 349 -4.16 -11.88 -2.50
N ALA A 350 -4.12 -11.67 -3.81
CA ALA A 350 -2.98 -11.23 -4.61
C ALA A 350 -3.39 -10.04 -5.51
N PRO A 351 -3.56 -8.84 -4.95
CA PRO A 351 -4.26 -7.73 -5.60
C PRO A 351 -3.56 -7.10 -6.81
N LEU A 352 -2.26 -7.33 -7.00
CA LEU A 352 -1.52 -6.74 -8.12
C LEU A 352 -1.33 -7.72 -9.28
N GLU A 353 -1.72 -8.98 -9.11
CA GLU A 353 -1.47 -10.01 -10.09
C GLU A 353 -2.13 -9.68 -11.43
N ASN A 354 -1.33 -9.74 -12.51
CA ASN A 354 -1.76 -9.44 -13.88
C ASN A 354 -2.44 -8.05 -14.03
N GLY A 355 -2.10 -7.07 -13.19
CA GLY A 355 -2.66 -5.71 -13.21
C GLY A 355 -4.12 -5.61 -12.76
N ARG A 356 -4.70 -6.72 -12.25
CA ARG A 356 -6.12 -6.84 -11.89
C ARG A 356 -6.34 -7.36 -10.47
N GLY A 357 -5.55 -8.33 -10.06
CA GLY A 357 -5.66 -9.03 -8.79
C GLY A 357 -6.38 -10.38 -8.89
N SER A 358 -6.05 -11.25 -7.95
CA SER A 358 -6.52 -12.64 -7.86
C SER A 358 -6.82 -13.03 -6.42
N VAL A 359 -7.65 -14.06 -6.23
CA VAL A 359 -7.84 -14.72 -4.93
C VAL A 359 -7.67 -16.22 -5.10
N TYR A 360 -6.79 -16.80 -4.28
CA TYR A 360 -6.51 -18.22 -4.26
C TYR A 360 -7.26 -18.91 -3.11
N LEU A 361 -7.79 -20.10 -3.36
CA LEU A 361 -8.41 -20.98 -2.35
C LEU A 361 -7.60 -22.28 -2.25
N ILE A 362 -7.08 -22.59 -1.06
CA ILE A 362 -6.39 -23.86 -0.78
C ILE A 362 -7.11 -24.60 0.32
N ARG A 363 -7.32 -25.91 0.15
CA ARG A 363 -7.98 -26.72 1.17
C ARG A 363 -7.09 -26.86 2.40
N TRP A 364 -7.65 -26.65 3.59
CA TRP A 364 -6.88 -26.60 4.83
C TRP A 364 -6.15 -27.92 5.16
N ASP A 365 -6.76 -29.06 4.85
CA ASP A 365 -6.12 -30.36 5.04
C ASP A 365 -4.88 -30.52 4.14
N GLU A 366 -4.90 -30.03 2.89
CA GLU A 366 -3.74 -29.99 1.98
C GLU A 366 -2.62 -29.12 2.53
N VAL A 367 -2.97 -27.96 3.09
CA VAL A 367 -2.01 -27.09 3.80
C VAL A 367 -1.39 -27.81 5.00
N THR A 368 -2.05 -28.80 5.60
CA THR A 368 -1.54 -29.50 6.79
C THR A 368 -0.94 -30.89 6.54
N MET A 369 -1.05 -31.42 5.32
CA MET A 369 -0.53 -32.73 4.94
C MET A 369 0.98 -32.68 4.64
N ASN A 370 1.68 -33.81 4.87
CA ASN A 370 3.06 -33.99 4.40
C ASN A 370 3.05 -34.06 2.87
N LEU A 371 3.36 -32.96 2.20
CA LEU A 371 3.49 -32.93 0.73
C LEU A 371 4.87 -33.46 0.30
N GLU A 372 4.87 -34.49 -0.55
CA GLU A 372 6.03 -34.94 -1.34
C GLU A 372 6.04 -34.33 -2.77
N SER A 373 5.15 -33.39 -3.09
CA SER A 373 5.11 -32.77 -4.42
C SER A 373 4.44 -31.39 -4.44
N ASP A 374 4.88 -30.55 -5.37
CA ASP A 374 4.26 -29.27 -5.73
C ASP A 374 2.80 -29.48 -6.16
N VAL A 375 1.87 -28.67 -5.64
CA VAL A 375 0.44 -28.73 -5.98
C VAL A 375 0.07 -27.46 -6.75
N GLU A 376 -0.22 -27.61 -8.03
CA GLU A 376 -0.74 -26.53 -8.88
C GLU A 376 -2.27 -26.44 -8.70
N MET A 377 -2.80 -25.24 -8.43
CA MET A 377 -4.24 -25.00 -8.34
C MET A 377 -4.64 -23.75 -9.13
N TYR A 378 -5.78 -23.83 -9.83
CA TYR A 378 -6.24 -22.85 -10.81
C TYR A 378 -7.33 -21.93 -10.22
N SER A 379 -7.25 -20.63 -10.51
CA SER A 379 -8.34 -19.66 -10.30
C SER A 379 -8.37 -18.63 -11.43
N ASN A 380 -9.55 -18.08 -11.74
CA ASN A 380 -9.79 -17.20 -12.88
C ASN A 380 -9.96 -15.73 -12.43
N PRO A 381 -9.11 -14.77 -12.88
CA PRO A 381 -9.22 -13.37 -12.50
C PRO A 381 -10.06 -12.49 -13.48
N THR A 382 -10.69 -11.46 -12.93
CA THR A 382 -11.31 -10.30 -13.62
C THR A 382 -10.81 -8.98 -12.97
N THR A 383 -11.03 -7.80 -13.57
CA THR A 383 -10.33 -6.52 -13.25
C THR A 383 -10.59 -5.90 -11.86
N VAL A 384 -9.63 -5.05 -11.42
CA VAL A 384 -9.53 -4.17 -10.20
C VAL A 384 -9.07 -4.84 -8.92
N MET A 385 -7.92 -4.40 -8.35
CA MET A 385 -7.21 -4.90 -7.14
C MET A 385 -7.91 -6.00 -6.31
N ILE A 386 -8.28 -7.10 -6.97
CA ILE A 386 -9.19 -8.08 -6.42
C ILE A 386 -8.41 -8.88 -5.40
N GLY A 387 -9.02 -9.12 -4.25
CA GLY A 387 -8.32 -9.73 -3.13
C GLY A 387 -7.53 -8.73 -2.25
N ALA A 388 -7.60 -7.42 -2.50
CA ALA A 388 -7.05 -6.43 -1.57
C ALA A 388 -7.75 -6.49 -0.20
N LYS A 389 -9.03 -6.89 -0.17
CA LYS A 389 -9.74 -7.20 1.06
C LYS A 389 -10.71 -8.36 0.83
N ILE A 390 -10.57 -9.41 1.64
CA ILE A 390 -11.46 -10.58 1.63
C ILE A 390 -12.05 -10.81 3.02
N HIS A 391 -13.28 -11.30 3.06
CA HIS A 391 -14.01 -11.61 4.29
C HIS A 391 -14.82 -12.90 4.15
N LEU A 392 -15.14 -13.49 5.30
CA LEU A 392 -16.15 -14.55 5.42
C LEU A 392 -17.51 -13.91 5.69
N TYR A 393 -18.55 -14.34 4.98
CA TYR A 393 -19.94 -14.11 5.34
C TYR A 393 -20.59 -15.45 5.62
N GLN A 394 -20.95 -15.70 6.88
CA GLN A 394 -21.60 -16.93 7.27
C GLN A 394 -23.10 -16.71 7.39
N LEU A 395 -23.88 -17.47 6.63
CA LEU A 395 -25.35 -17.51 6.73
C LEU A 395 -25.76 -18.95 7.02
N GLU A 396 -26.30 -19.18 8.22
CA GLU A 396 -26.59 -20.53 8.72
C GLU A 396 -25.34 -21.43 8.63
N ASP A 397 -25.40 -22.51 7.85
CA ASP A 397 -24.31 -23.47 7.63
C ASP A 397 -23.50 -23.21 6.33
N ILE A 398 -23.75 -22.08 5.66
CA ILE A 398 -23.13 -21.74 4.38
C ILE A 398 -22.17 -20.56 4.54
N ASP A 399 -20.93 -20.79 4.13
CA ASP A 399 -19.89 -19.76 4.09
C ASP A 399 -19.76 -19.20 2.67
N PHE A 400 -19.88 -17.88 2.55
CA PHE A 400 -19.64 -17.13 1.32
C PHE A 400 -18.31 -16.38 1.43
N LEU A 401 -17.54 -16.40 0.34
CA LEU A 401 -16.35 -15.58 0.22
C LEU A 401 -16.75 -14.19 -0.28
N ILE A 402 -16.47 -13.17 0.52
CA ILE A 402 -16.61 -11.77 0.12
C ILE A 402 -15.29 -11.26 -0.44
N ILE A 403 -15.34 -10.59 -1.58
CA ILE A 403 -14.22 -9.82 -2.13
C ILE A 403 -14.68 -8.37 -2.35
N SER A 404 -13.96 -7.41 -1.76
CA SER A 404 -14.20 -5.97 -2.02
C SER A 404 -13.39 -5.51 -3.23
N GLU A 405 -14.02 -4.74 -4.11
CA GLU A 405 -13.42 -4.07 -5.26
C GLU A 405 -13.53 -2.55 -5.04
N PRO A 406 -12.53 -1.93 -4.37
CA PRO A 406 -12.73 -0.63 -3.74
C PRO A 406 -12.95 0.50 -4.75
N SER A 407 -12.24 0.50 -5.88
CA SER A 407 -12.32 1.61 -6.85
C SER A 407 -13.64 1.69 -7.63
N SER A 408 -14.38 0.58 -7.70
CA SER A 408 -15.68 0.49 -8.35
C SER A 408 -16.84 0.47 -7.35
N ASN A 409 -16.55 0.45 -6.05
CA ASN A 409 -17.54 0.28 -4.98
C ASN A 409 -18.38 -1.00 -5.10
N ASN A 410 -17.82 -2.04 -5.72
CA ASN A 410 -18.48 -3.33 -5.79
C ASN A 410 -18.01 -4.25 -4.68
N ILE A 411 -18.93 -5.08 -4.23
CA ILE A 411 -18.67 -6.19 -3.31
C ILE A 411 -19.21 -7.45 -3.97
N TYR A 412 -18.35 -8.45 -4.05
CA TYR A 412 -18.64 -9.72 -4.70
C TYR A 412 -18.77 -10.82 -3.68
N PHE A 413 -19.81 -11.64 -3.82
CA PHE A 413 -20.05 -12.83 -3.02
C PHE A 413 -19.88 -14.06 -3.89
N TYR A 414 -18.96 -14.94 -3.49
CA TYR A 414 -18.70 -16.20 -4.16
C TYR A 414 -19.10 -17.37 -3.27
N HIS A 415 -19.61 -18.42 -3.92
CA HIS A 415 -19.84 -19.72 -3.31
C HIS A 415 -19.68 -20.79 -4.38
N ASP A 416 -18.93 -21.86 -4.07
CA ASP A 416 -18.63 -22.96 -4.98
C ASP A 416 -18.03 -22.50 -6.33
N ASP A 417 -17.08 -21.56 -6.25
CA ASP A 417 -16.40 -20.92 -7.39
C ASP A 417 -17.32 -20.09 -8.32
N VAL A 418 -18.58 -19.88 -7.94
CA VAL A 418 -19.56 -19.09 -8.70
C VAL A 418 -19.81 -17.75 -8.01
N LEU A 419 -19.79 -16.66 -8.79
CA LEU A 419 -20.26 -15.35 -8.34
C LEU A 419 -21.79 -15.41 -8.19
N VAL A 420 -22.29 -15.29 -6.96
CA VAL A 420 -23.73 -15.39 -6.67
C VAL A 420 -24.38 -14.03 -6.44
N LEU A 421 -23.63 -13.04 -5.94
CA LEU A 421 -24.15 -11.70 -5.71
C LEU A 421 -23.09 -10.64 -5.96
N ARG A 422 -23.46 -9.62 -6.73
CA ARG A 422 -22.75 -8.35 -6.86
C ARG A 422 -23.54 -7.26 -6.14
N VAL A 423 -22.99 -6.70 -5.08
CA VAL A 423 -23.53 -5.50 -4.42
C VAL A 423 -22.82 -4.29 -5.02
N ASN A 424 -23.57 -3.42 -5.67
CA ASN A 424 -23.08 -2.14 -6.18
C ASN A 424 -23.57 -1.00 -5.28
N LEU A 425 -22.65 -0.16 -4.84
CA LEU A 425 -22.96 1.05 -4.09
C LEU A 425 -22.84 2.25 -5.02
N PRO A 426 -23.96 2.90 -5.38
CA PRO A 426 -23.93 3.97 -6.35
C PRO A 426 -23.01 5.10 -5.86
N PRO A 427 -22.12 5.60 -6.71
CA PRO A 427 -21.16 6.63 -6.34
C PRO A 427 -21.89 7.97 -6.13
N GLU A 428 -22.10 8.40 -4.88
CA GLU A 428 -22.69 9.72 -4.60
C GLU A 428 -21.67 10.86 -4.65
N THR A 429 -20.38 10.58 -4.46
CA THR A 429 -19.28 11.56 -4.47
C THR A 429 -18.04 11.06 -5.21
N ARG A 430 -17.14 11.99 -5.57
CA ARG A 430 -15.77 11.68 -6.01
C ARG A 430 -14.97 11.32 -4.76
N ALA A 431 -14.97 10.02 -4.45
CA ALA A 431 -13.90 9.19 -3.87
C ALA A 431 -14.54 7.95 -3.22
N ASN A 432 -14.42 6.81 -3.91
CA ASN A 432 -15.03 5.53 -3.55
C ASN A 432 -13.92 4.48 -3.41
N GLN A 433 -13.74 4.02 -2.18
CA GLN A 433 -12.76 3.02 -1.74
C GLN A 433 -13.39 2.18 -0.61
N LEU A 434 -14.71 1.95 -0.69
CA LEU A 434 -15.44 1.21 0.33
C LEU A 434 -14.97 -0.24 0.33
N LYS A 435 -14.65 -0.73 1.52
CA LYS A 435 -14.22 -2.12 1.75
C LYS A 435 -15.03 -2.68 2.89
N VAL A 436 -15.38 -3.96 2.78
CA VAL A 436 -15.88 -4.70 3.95
C VAL A 436 -14.79 -4.69 5.00
N THR A 437 -15.17 -4.24 6.20
CA THR A 437 -14.29 -4.24 7.38
C THR A 437 -14.75 -5.25 8.39
N GLU A 438 -16.06 -5.39 8.58
CA GLU A 438 -16.65 -6.33 9.54
C GLU A 438 -17.96 -6.90 8.99
N VAL A 439 -18.28 -8.11 9.45
CA VAL A 439 -19.56 -8.79 9.20
C VAL A 439 -20.14 -9.16 10.56
N TYR A 440 -21.23 -8.53 10.95
CA TYR A 440 -21.78 -8.65 12.30
C TYR A 440 -23.27 -8.36 12.33
N ASP A 441 -24.00 -9.06 13.18
CA ASP A 441 -25.43 -8.81 13.43
C ASP A 441 -25.61 -7.63 14.41
N ILE A 442 -25.80 -6.44 13.86
CA ILE A 442 -25.86 -5.20 14.64
C ILE A 442 -27.22 -5.04 15.33
N ASP A 443 -28.31 -5.38 14.65
CA ASP A 443 -29.68 -5.21 15.16
C ASP A 443 -30.23 -6.44 15.89
N SER A 444 -29.42 -7.50 15.99
CA SER A 444 -29.74 -8.75 16.70
C SER A 444 -30.95 -9.48 16.09
N ASP A 445 -31.13 -9.39 14.77
CA ASP A 445 -32.17 -10.10 14.03
C ASP A 445 -31.77 -11.53 13.63
N GLY A 446 -30.53 -11.93 13.96
CA GLY A 446 -29.95 -13.23 13.62
C GLY A 446 -29.31 -13.28 12.22
N ILE A 447 -29.33 -12.19 11.47
CA ILE A 447 -28.77 -12.08 10.12
C ILE A 447 -27.58 -11.12 10.14
N PRO A 448 -26.38 -11.55 9.70
CA PRO A 448 -25.23 -10.66 9.70
C PRO A 448 -25.37 -9.49 8.72
N ASP A 449 -25.04 -8.29 9.19
CA ASP A 449 -24.94 -7.08 8.39
C ASP A 449 -23.53 -6.91 7.82
N LEU A 450 -23.40 -6.14 6.73
CA LEU A 450 -22.09 -5.69 6.24
C LEU A 450 -21.76 -4.31 6.81
N ILE A 451 -20.56 -4.19 7.36
CA ILE A 451 -19.98 -2.93 7.78
C ILE A 451 -18.84 -2.58 6.84
N LEU A 452 -19.05 -1.53 6.07
CA LEU A 452 -18.08 -1.02 5.12
C LEU A 452 -17.41 0.22 5.68
N SER A 453 -16.12 0.34 5.41
CA SER A 453 -15.37 1.56 5.67
C SER A 453 -14.72 2.08 4.40
N GLY A 454 -14.75 3.40 4.25
CA GLY A 454 -13.99 4.12 3.22
C GLY A 454 -13.32 5.30 3.89
N TRP A 455 -12.13 5.12 4.45
CA TRP A 455 -11.42 6.21 5.12
C TRP A 455 -10.89 7.28 4.16
N CYS A 456 -10.82 6.96 2.86
CA CYS A 456 -10.56 7.89 1.77
C CYS A 456 -11.85 8.48 1.16
N TYR A 457 -13.03 8.23 1.74
CA TYR A 457 -14.30 8.70 1.20
C TYR A 457 -14.42 10.22 1.32
N GLY A 458 -15.00 10.85 0.29
CA GLY A 458 -15.16 12.30 0.19
C GLY A 458 -13.98 13.00 -0.47
N LYS A 459 -14.23 14.21 -0.98
CA LYS A 459 -13.27 14.99 -1.78
C LYS A 459 -12.00 15.34 -0.99
N ASP A 460 -12.12 15.48 0.32
CA ASP A 460 -11.02 15.81 1.21
C ASP A 460 -10.77 14.66 2.19
N GLN A 461 -11.11 13.41 1.83
CA GLN A 461 -10.88 12.19 2.64
C GLN A 461 -11.40 12.30 4.09
N GLU A 462 -12.60 12.83 4.25
CA GLU A 462 -13.30 12.90 5.52
C GLU A 462 -13.55 11.50 6.09
N GLY A 463 -13.79 10.53 5.21
CA GLY A 463 -14.04 9.13 5.54
C GLY A 463 -15.48 8.85 5.97
N CYS A 464 -15.92 7.59 5.79
CA CYS A 464 -17.25 7.17 6.20
C CYS A 464 -17.30 5.69 6.64
N ILE A 465 -18.36 5.36 7.37
CA ILE A 465 -18.81 3.98 7.61
C ILE A 465 -20.21 3.82 7.03
N VAL A 466 -20.42 2.73 6.30
CA VAL A 466 -21.70 2.36 5.70
C VAL A 466 -22.13 1.02 6.26
N ILE A 467 -23.38 0.92 6.72
CA ILE A 467 -23.98 -0.32 7.21
C ILE A 467 -25.08 -0.74 6.24
N ILE A 468 -24.96 -1.96 5.73
CA ILE A 468 -25.91 -2.61 4.82
C ILE A 468 -26.55 -3.79 5.56
N PRO A 469 -27.85 -3.71 5.88
CA PRO A 469 -28.49 -4.77 6.65
C PRO A 469 -28.56 -6.13 5.95
N GLY A 470 -28.37 -7.19 6.72
CA GLY A 470 -28.40 -8.57 6.21
C GLY A 470 -29.71 -8.92 5.51
N ARG A 471 -30.84 -8.45 6.04
CA ARG A 471 -32.19 -8.67 5.47
C ARG A 471 -32.38 -8.21 4.01
N ILE A 472 -31.57 -7.29 3.49
CA ILE A 472 -31.62 -6.89 2.07
C ILE A 472 -30.62 -7.67 1.21
N ILE A 473 -29.57 -8.22 1.80
CA ILE A 473 -28.53 -9.01 1.14
C ILE A 473 -29.02 -10.45 0.92
N VAL A 474 -29.52 -11.09 1.99
CA VAL A 474 -29.87 -12.51 2.00
C VAL A 474 -30.81 -12.92 0.86
N PRO A 475 -31.94 -12.23 0.58
CA PRO A 475 -32.84 -12.65 -0.49
C PRO A 475 -32.20 -12.64 -1.89
N ASN A 476 -31.21 -11.76 -2.12
CA ASN A 476 -30.51 -11.68 -3.41
C ASN A 476 -29.42 -12.75 -3.51
N LEU A 477 -28.78 -13.07 -2.39
CA LEU A 477 -27.77 -14.10 -2.27
C LEU A 477 -28.38 -15.51 -2.42
N GLU A 478 -29.54 -15.77 -1.80
CA GLU A 478 -30.32 -17.00 -2.01
C GLU A 478 -30.77 -17.14 -3.48
N ARG A 479 -31.24 -16.06 -4.10
CA ARG A 479 -31.65 -16.07 -5.51
C ARG A 479 -30.48 -16.40 -6.43
N GLY A 480 -29.34 -15.74 -6.25
CA GLY A 480 -28.15 -15.98 -7.08
C GLY A 480 -27.63 -17.41 -6.93
N LYS A 481 -27.56 -17.92 -5.69
CA LYS A 481 -27.21 -19.31 -5.42
C LYS A 481 -28.19 -20.29 -6.07
N ALA A 482 -29.50 -20.07 -5.97
CA ALA A 482 -30.51 -20.96 -6.55
C ALA A 482 -30.51 -20.96 -8.08
N ALA A 483 -30.21 -19.82 -8.71
CA ALA A 483 -30.11 -19.68 -10.16
C ALA A 483 -28.76 -20.16 -10.71
N ASN A 484 -27.75 -20.33 -9.85
CA ASN A 484 -26.34 -20.47 -10.22
C ASN A 484 -25.89 -19.34 -11.17
N ASP A 485 -26.36 -18.12 -10.89
CA ASP A 485 -26.17 -16.91 -11.69
C ASP A 485 -26.03 -15.68 -10.79
N VAL A 486 -25.51 -14.59 -11.34
CA VAL A 486 -25.20 -13.37 -10.59
C VAL A 486 -26.48 -12.57 -10.32
N SER A 487 -26.90 -12.49 -9.06
CA SER A 487 -27.85 -11.47 -8.63
C SER A 487 -27.13 -10.12 -8.47
N THR A 488 -27.74 -9.02 -8.92
CA THR A 488 -27.18 -7.67 -8.71
C THR A 488 -28.06 -6.89 -7.75
N LEU A 489 -27.46 -6.38 -6.68
CA LEU A 489 -28.09 -5.50 -5.70
C LEU A 489 -27.48 -4.12 -5.79
N THR A 490 -28.25 -3.13 -6.24
CA THR A 490 -27.91 -1.72 -5.99
C THR A 490 -28.37 -1.38 -4.58
N ALA A 491 -27.43 -1.32 -3.63
CA ALA A 491 -27.75 -1.09 -2.24
C ALA A 491 -27.82 0.41 -1.94
N TYR A 492 -28.90 0.84 -1.30
CA TYR A 492 -28.96 2.14 -0.64
C TYR A 492 -28.61 1.94 0.83
N PRO A 493 -27.61 2.65 1.36
CA PRO A 493 -27.16 2.44 2.73
C PRO A 493 -28.25 2.84 3.72
N ILE A 494 -28.47 1.99 4.74
CA ILE A 494 -29.49 2.27 5.76
C ILE A 494 -28.93 3.20 6.84
N THR A 495 -27.66 3.00 7.23
CA THR A 495 -26.94 3.87 8.14
C THR A 495 -25.60 4.27 7.54
N VAL A 496 -25.34 5.59 7.50
CA VAL A 496 -24.06 6.16 7.07
C VAL A 496 -23.54 7.07 8.18
N LEU A 497 -22.34 6.81 8.66
CA LEU A 497 -21.65 7.64 9.65
C LEU A 497 -20.50 8.38 8.96
N GLU A 498 -20.55 9.71 8.94
CA GLU A 498 -19.56 10.56 8.27
C GLU A 498 -18.82 11.47 9.26
N GLY A 499 -18.61 11.00 10.50
CA GLY A 499 -18.08 11.83 11.59
C GLY A 499 -19.04 12.91 12.11
N GLY A 500 -20.14 13.22 11.41
CA GLY A 500 -21.18 14.16 11.85
C GLY A 500 -20.86 15.63 11.54
N TRP A 501 -21.64 16.56 12.09
CA TRP A 501 -21.56 18.01 11.78
C TRP A 501 -20.22 18.71 12.13
N TRP A 502 -19.31 18.02 12.81
CA TRP A 502 -17.99 18.51 13.20
C TRP A 502 -16.86 17.84 12.40
N SER A 503 -17.22 17.00 11.42
CA SER A 503 -16.30 16.34 10.49
C SER A 503 -15.33 17.33 9.86
N GLN A 504 -14.08 16.88 9.68
CA GLN A 504 -12.99 17.67 9.13
C GLN A 504 -12.36 16.97 7.95
N ALA A 505 -11.87 17.78 7.00
CA ALA A 505 -10.99 17.32 5.93
C ALA A 505 -9.81 16.53 6.50
N TYR A 506 -9.50 15.41 5.84
CA TYR A 506 -8.37 14.52 6.09
C TYR A 506 -8.35 13.87 7.47
N GLN A 507 -9.50 13.80 8.16
CA GLN A 507 -9.58 13.15 9.46
C GLN A 507 -9.43 11.61 9.38
N HIS A 508 -9.63 11.02 8.19
CA HIS A 508 -9.57 9.59 7.91
C HIS A 508 -10.50 8.78 8.83
N PHE A 509 -11.78 9.19 8.92
CA PHE A 509 -12.79 8.48 9.69
C PHE A 509 -13.03 7.08 9.13
N GLY A 510 -13.02 6.06 10.00
CA GLY A 510 -13.19 4.67 9.58
C GLY A 510 -11.88 3.96 9.22
N SER A 511 -10.71 4.57 9.41
CA SER A 511 -9.41 3.94 9.08
C SER A 511 -9.21 2.56 9.73
N ALA A 512 -9.85 2.32 10.86
CA ALA A 512 -10.06 1.00 11.46
C ALA A 512 -11.42 0.98 12.15
N VAL A 513 -12.07 -0.19 12.14
CA VAL A 513 -13.40 -0.41 12.70
C VAL A 513 -13.36 -1.72 13.49
N GLU A 514 -14.02 -1.76 14.64
CA GLU A 514 -14.20 -2.98 15.43
C GLU A 514 -15.53 -2.91 16.19
N LEU A 515 -16.23 -4.03 16.30
CA LEU A 515 -17.41 -4.18 17.16
C LEU A 515 -17.05 -5.01 18.38
N SER A 516 -17.60 -4.65 19.54
CA SER A 516 -17.46 -5.46 20.76
C SER A 516 -18.75 -6.16 21.14
N ASP A 517 -18.63 -7.31 21.81
CA ASP A 517 -19.76 -8.06 22.37
C ASP A 517 -20.61 -7.23 23.34
N SER A 518 -20.03 -6.21 23.98
CA SER A 518 -20.78 -5.25 24.83
C SER A 518 -21.59 -4.23 24.03
N LYS A 519 -21.78 -4.43 22.73
CA LYS A 519 -22.57 -3.61 21.82
C LYS A 519 -22.02 -2.19 21.64
N PHE A 520 -20.70 -2.06 21.51
CA PHE A 520 -20.02 -0.84 21.07
C PHE A 520 -19.43 -0.99 19.67
N LEU A 521 -19.44 0.12 18.92
CA LEU A 521 -18.73 0.28 17.65
C LEU A 521 -17.56 1.25 17.86
N TYR A 522 -16.35 0.77 17.62
CA TYR A 522 -15.11 1.54 17.70
C TYR A 522 -14.71 1.99 16.29
N VAL A 523 -14.47 3.28 16.14
CA VAL A 523 -14.14 3.89 14.85
C VAL A 523 -12.92 4.77 15.01
N ALA A 524 -11.82 4.41 14.35
CA ALA A 524 -10.64 5.26 14.33
C ALA A 524 -10.83 6.49 13.44
N CYS A 525 -10.26 7.61 13.87
CA CYS A 525 -10.02 8.81 13.06
C CYS A 525 -8.52 9.07 13.13
N GLN A 526 -7.76 8.37 12.29
CA GLN A 526 -6.33 8.19 12.50
C GLN A 526 -5.56 9.50 12.51
N SER A 527 -5.86 10.42 11.59
CA SER A 527 -5.20 11.73 11.48
C SER A 527 -5.58 12.70 12.62
N LEU A 528 -6.67 12.42 13.35
CA LEU A 528 -7.00 13.14 14.59
C LEU A 528 -6.31 12.51 15.82
N GLY A 529 -5.80 11.29 15.66
CA GLY A 529 -5.21 10.50 16.74
C GLY A 529 -6.20 10.05 17.79
N VAL A 530 -7.43 9.73 17.39
CA VAL A 530 -8.50 9.31 18.31
C VAL A 530 -9.26 8.09 17.80
N VAL A 531 -9.89 7.38 18.74
CA VAL A 531 -10.93 6.38 18.43
C VAL A 531 -12.23 6.86 19.05
N LEU A 532 -13.26 6.96 18.23
CA LEU A 532 -14.62 7.32 18.61
C LEU A 532 -15.40 6.04 18.90
N VAL A 533 -16.22 6.07 19.96
CA VAL A 533 -16.99 4.89 20.36
C VAL A 533 -18.47 5.20 20.33
N TYR A 534 -19.23 4.45 19.55
CA TYR A 534 -20.67 4.55 19.39
C TYR A 534 -21.38 3.40 20.09
N SER A 535 -22.60 3.63 20.58
CA SER A 535 -23.44 2.55 21.07
C SER A 535 -24.26 1.97 19.91
N LEU A 536 -24.32 0.64 19.80
CA LEU A 536 -25.08 -0.03 18.75
C LEU A 536 -26.60 0.08 18.96
N ALA A 537 -27.07 0.14 20.21
CA ALA A 537 -28.50 0.11 20.54
C ALA A 537 -29.33 1.27 19.94
N GLU A 538 -28.68 2.38 19.59
CA GLU A 538 -29.33 3.59 19.04
C GLU A 538 -28.65 4.06 17.75
N LEU A 539 -27.95 3.16 17.06
CA LEU A 539 -27.13 3.54 15.91
C LEU A 539 -28.01 3.90 14.69
N ASN A 540 -27.81 5.10 14.17
CA ASN A 540 -28.42 5.63 12.96
C ASN A 540 -27.48 6.71 12.37
N SER A 541 -27.79 7.23 11.19
CA SER A 541 -26.92 8.20 10.50
C SER A 541 -26.72 9.54 11.24
N ARG A 542 -27.47 9.81 12.31
CA ARG A 542 -27.32 11.01 13.16
C ARG A 542 -26.69 10.71 14.52
N SER A 543 -26.32 9.47 14.79
CA SER A 543 -25.73 9.08 16.07
C SER A 543 -24.42 9.82 16.30
N LEU A 544 -24.23 10.28 17.53
CA LEU A 544 -22.98 10.87 17.98
C LEU A 544 -22.19 9.83 18.79
N PRO A 545 -20.85 9.93 18.80
CA PRO A 545 -20.06 9.05 19.64
C PRO A 545 -20.40 9.31 21.12
N LYS A 546 -20.29 8.28 21.94
CA LYS A 546 -20.43 8.31 23.40
C LYS A 546 -19.10 8.60 24.07
N PHE A 547 -18.01 8.04 23.55
CA PHE A 547 -16.66 8.22 24.08
C PHE A 547 -15.66 8.65 23.00
N ILE A 548 -14.62 9.36 23.43
CA ILE A 548 -13.43 9.67 22.66
C ILE A 548 -12.24 9.07 23.41
N LEU A 549 -11.50 8.18 22.75
CA LEU A 549 -10.28 7.56 23.26
C LEU A 549 -9.07 8.23 22.61
N LYS A 550 -8.09 8.64 23.41
CA LYS A 550 -6.80 9.19 22.93
C LYS A 550 -5.67 8.71 23.84
N GLY A 551 -5.01 7.63 23.44
CA GLY A 551 -3.89 7.06 24.21
C GLY A 551 -4.29 6.68 25.64
N ASN A 552 -3.91 7.47 26.65
CA ASN A 552 -4.30 7.16 28.04
C ASN A 552 -5.65 7.77 28.45
N GLU A 553 -6.25 8.62 27.60
CA GLU A 553 -7.43 9.40 27.94
C GLU A 553 -8.72 8.73 27.43
N VAL A 554 -9.71 8.63 28.31
CA VAL A 554 -11.09 8.28 27.96
C VAL A 554 -11.98 9.46 28.35
N LYS A 555 -12.62 10.09 27.38
CA LYS A 555 -13.51 11.24 27.62
C LYS A 555 -14.90 10.93 27.13
N LEU A 556 -15.91 11.44 27.85
CA LEU A 556 -17.27 11.52 27.32
C LEU A 556 -17.27 12.49 26.14
N ALA A 557 -17.80 12.02 25.02
CA ALA A 557 -17.96 12.82 23.83
C ALA A 557 -19.03 13.89 24.08
N ASN A 558 -18.70 15.14 23.76
CA ASN A 558 -19.66 16.23 23.74
C ASN A 558 -19.27 17.21 22.63
N LYS A 559 -20.21 18.10 22.26
CA LYS A 559 -20.02 19.07 21.17
C LYS A 559 -18.71 19.86 21.30
N ARG A 560 -18.36 20.31 22.52
CA ARG A 560 -17.17 21.13 22.77
C ARG A 560 -15.87 20.34 22.56
N HIS A 561 -15.83 19.07 22.94
CA HIS A 561 -14.66 18.22 22.72
C HIS A 561 -14.49 17.89 21.24
N LEU A 562 -15.57 17.53 20.55
CA LEU A 562 -15.55 17.14 19.14
C LEU A 562 -15.08 18.29 18.24
N CYS A 563 -15.59 19.51 18.44
CA CYS A 563 -15.13 20.70 17.68
C CYS A 563 -13.68 21.14 17.91
N ARG A 564 -12.99 20.56 18.90
CA ARG A 564 -11.60 20.90 19.22
C ARG A 564 -10.59 19.90 18.66
N LEU A 565 -11.06 18.77 18.16
CA LEU A 565 -10.21 17.84 17.44
C LEU A 565 -9.66 18.53 16.20
N LYS A 566 -8.43 18.20 15.84
CA LYS A 566 -7.75 18.73 14.66
C LYS A 566 -6.85 17.63 14.10
N VAL A 567 -6.61 17.69 12.80
CA VAL A 567 -5.57 16.90 12.16
C VAL A 567 -4.23 17.25 12.81
N VAL A 568 -3.47 16.23 13.18
CA VAL A 568 -2.11 16.31 13.73
C VAL A 568 -1.25 15.28 13.01
N SER A 569 0.06 15.47 13.00
CA SER A 569 0.96 14.56 12.27
C SER A 569 1.17 13.24 12.99
N SER A 570 1.64 12.24 12.25
CA SER A 570 1.93 10.92 12.77
C SER A 570 3.06 10.90 13.81
N GLN A 571 3.87 11.96 13.89
CA GLN A 571 4.80 12.21 15.00
C GLN A 571 4.11 12.47 16.34
N GLU A 572 2.86 12.96 16.32
CA GLU A 572 2.08 13.23 17.52
C GLU A 572 1.15 12.06 17.84
N HIS A 573 0.40 11.56 16.85
CA HIS A 573 -0.63 10.55 17.09
C HIS A 573 -0.11 9.12 17.02
N GLY A 574 1.06 8.87 16.45
CA GLY A 574 1.70 7.54 16.41
C GLY A 574 0.86 6.47 15.70
N MET A 575 0.01 6.87 14.77
CA MET A 575 -0.98 6.00 14.12
C MET A 575 -1.95 5.31 15.11
N PHE A 576 -2.31 5.98 16.22
CA PHE A 576 -3.30 5.47 17.18
C PHE A 576 -4.61 5.11 16.49
N GLY A 577 -5.08 3.88 16.72
CA GLY A 577 -6.22 3.32 15.99
C GLY A 577 -5.83 2.64 14.67
N GLY A 578 -4.55 2.28 14.46
CA GLY A 578 -4.13 1.58 13.24
C GLY A 578 -4.74 0.18 13.11
N VAL A 579 -4.91 -0.52 14.22
CA VAL A 579 -5.70 -1.75 14.34
C VAL A 579 -6.45 -1.72 15.66
N ILE A 580 -7.69 -2.19 15.64
CA ILE A 580 -8.54 -2.34 16.80
C ILE A 580 -9.01 -3.80 16.80
N ILE A 581 -8.96 -4.45 17.96
CA ILE A 581 -9.59 -5.77 18.16
C ILE A 581 -10.30 -5.79 19.52
N SER A 582 -11.39 -6.54 19.61
CA SER A 582 -12.10 -6.81 20.85
C SER A 582 -12.03 -8.29 21.19
N TRP A 583 -12.12 -8.61 22.49
CA TRP A 583 -12.20 -9.99 22.95
C TRP A 583 -12.77 -10.09 24.36
N THR A 584 -13.14 -11.31 24.75
CA THR A 584 -13.64 -11.62 26.09
C THR A 584 -12.65 -12.55 26.81
N TYR A 585 -12.30 -12.21 28.05
CA TYR A 585 -11.46 -13.06 28.92
C TYR A 585 -12.07 -13.14 30.32
N GLN A 586 -12.37 -14.36 30.77
CA GLN A 586 -12.97 -14.62 32.09
C GLN A 586 -14.23 -13.77 32.36
N GLY A 587 -15.09 -13.61 31.35
CA GLY A 587 -16.33 -12.82 31.44
C GLY A 587 -16.15 -11.30 31.48
N LYS A 588 -14.92 -10.79 31.32
CA LYS A 588 -14.61 -9.36 31.14
C LYS A 588 -14.34 -9.08 29.67
N HIS A 589 -14.86 -7.96 29.16
CA HIS A 589 -14.64 -7.52 27.78
C HIS A 589 -13.49 -6.52 27.69
N PHE A 590 -12.63 -6.74 26.71
CA PHE A 590 -11.43 -5.95 26.46
C PHE A 590 -11.38 -5.49 25.02
N VAL A 591 -10.73 -4.33 24.82
CA VAL A 591 -10.46 -3.78 23.49
C VAL A 591 -9.00 -3.35 23.42
N GLY A 592 -8.29 -3.81 22.40
CA GLY A 592 -6.89 -3.48 22.12
C GLY A 592 -6.82 -2.50 20.97
N ILE A 593 -6.16 -1.36 21.19
CA ILE A 593 -5.97 -0.32 20.18
C ILE A 593 -4.48 -0.12 19.95
N SER A 594 -4.05 -0.32 18.70
CA SER A 594 -2.66 -0.19 18.29
C SER A 594 -2.23 1.27 18.08
N GLN A 595 -0.98 1.56 18.44
CA GLN A 595 -0.22 2.77 18.11
C GLN A 595 1.17 2.32 17.61
N HIS A 596 1.17 1.67 16.45
CA HIS A 596 2.27 0.81 16.01
C HIS A 596 3.58 1.54 15.70
N THR A 597 3.53 2.81 15.27
CA THR A 597 4.78 3.58 15.04
C THR A 597 5.49 3.91 16.35
N PHE A 598 4.78 3.90 17.49
CA PHE A 598 5.36 4.04 18.84
C PHE A 598 5.50 2.70 19.57
N SER A 599 5.34 1.59 18.84
CA SER A 599 5.47 0.23 19.37
C SER A 599 4.68 -0.01 20.66
N THR A 600 3.45 0.52 20.71
CA THR A 600 2.58 0.51 21.89
C THR A 600 1.18 0.07 21.51
N ILE A 601 0.57 -0.77 22.35
CA ILE A 601 -0.85 -1.14 22.27
C ILE A 601 -1.52 -0.72 23.58
N PHE A 602 -2.69 -0.12 23.48
CA PHE A 602 -3.51 0.29 24.61
C PHE A 602 -4.62 -0.73 24.81
N ILE A 603 -4.69 -1.35 25.97
CA ILE A 603 -5.77 -2.26 26.34
C ILE A 603 -6.75 -1.48 27.21
N TYR A 604 -8.00 -1.46 26.79
CA TYR A 604 -9.13 -0.92 27.51
C TYR A 604 -10.01 -2.05 28.01
N GLN A 605 -10.75 -1.79 29.07
CA GLN A 605 -11.75 -2.69 29.61
C GLN A 605 -13.12 -2.00 29.58
N GLU A 606 -14.12 -2.73 29.11
CA GLU A 606 -15.52 -2.31 29.16
C GLU A 606 -16.14 -2.79 30.49
N VAL A 607 -16.79 -1.87 31.21
CA VAL A 607 -17.35 -2.12 32.54
C VAL A 607 -18.70 -1.40 32.64
N HIS A 608 -19.80 -2.16 32.68
CA HIS A 608 -21.17 -1.63 32.86
C HIS A 608 -21.50 -0.44 31.93
N GLY A 609 -21.18 -0.54 30.64
CA GLY A 609 -21.44 0.50 29.65
C GLY A 609 -20.49 1.71 29.70
N PHE A 610 -19.42 1.63 30.51
CA PHE A 610 -18.28 2.55 30.54
C PHE A 610 -17.02 1.88 30.01
N ILE A 611 -16.03 2.70 29.65
CA ILE A 611 -14.72 2.25 29.17
C ILE A 611 -13.65 2.85 30.09
N ARG A 612 -12.65 2.06 30.45
CA ARG A 612 -11.47 2.54 31.16
C ARG A 612 -10.21 1.97 30.55
N LEU A 613 -9.12 2.72 30.59
CA LEU A 613 -7.80 2.18 30.26
C LEU A 613 -7.44 1.11 31.29
N TYR A 614 -7.06 -0.07 30.81
CA TYR A 614 -6.63 -1.19 31.63
C TYR A 614 -5.12 -1.18 31.82
N LEU A 615 -4.35 -1.29 30.72
CA LEU A 615 -2.89 -1.16 30.71
C LEU A 615 -2.36 -0.92 29.29
N LYS A 616 -1.05 -0.69 29.16
CA LYS A 616 -0.35 -0.64 27.86
C LYS A 616 0.58 -1.82 27.66
N VAL A 617 0.56 -2.44 26.49
CA VAL A 617 1.57 -3.42 26.07
C VAL A 617 2.61 -2.70 25.23
N LYS A 618 3.90 -2.85 25.56
CA LYS A 618 5.00 -2.17 24.87
C LYS A 618 6.08 -3.14 24.49
N LEU A 619 6.57 -3.02 23.26
CA LEU A 619 7.81 -3.66 22.85
C LEU A 619 8.97 -2.71 23.18
N PRO A 620 9.92 -3.10 24.03
CA PRO A 620 11.14 -2.32 24.24
C PRO A 620 11.89 -2.22 22.92
N VAL A 621 12.05 -0.99 22.44
CA VAL A 621 12.93 -0.72 21.31
C VAL A 621 14.35 -0.68 21.88
N GLU A 622 15.05 -1.83 21.85
CA GLU A 622 16.51 -1.87 22.09
C GLU A 622 17.22 -1.08 20.97
N LEU A 623 18.56 -0.93 21.02
CA LEU A 623 19.46 -0.13 20.15
C LEU A 623 19.40 -0.44 18.62
N TYR A 624 18.23 -0.72 18.07
CA TYR A 624 17.94 -0.87 16.66
C TYR A 624 17.68 0.48 16.03
N SER A 625 18.04 0.58 14.75
CA SER A 625 18.43 1.84 14.14
C SER A 625 17.29 2.72 13.62
N ILE A 626 16.04 2.27 13.65
CA ILE A 626 14.90 3.02 13.11
C ILE A 626 13.62 2.74 13.93
N PRO A 627 13.37 3.46 15.05
CA PRO A 627 12.28 3.14 15.97
C PRO A 627 10.87 3.14 15.35
N TYR A 628 10.58 4.10 14.46
CA TYR A 628 9.25 4.27 13.86
C TYR A 628 8.89 3.17 12.85
N SER A 629 9.88 2.45 12.31
CA SER A 629 9.63 1.43 11.29
C SER A 629 9.26 0.06 11.87
N ILE A 630 9.42 -0.16 13.19
CA ILE A 630 9.22 -1.46 13.85
C ILE A 630 7.80 -2.00 13.66
N GLY A 631 6.80 -1.14 13.79
CA GLY A 631 5.40 -1.47 13.54
C GLY A 631 4.81 -2.48 14.53
N PHE A 632 5.20 -2.48 15.80
CA PHE A 632 4.62 -3.40 16.78
C PHE A 632 3.14 -3.08 17.05
N GLY A 633 2.26 -4.01 16.67
CA GLY A 633 0.81 -3.80 16.60
C GLY A 633 0.29 -3.50 15.19
N THR A 634 1.05 -3.79 14.12
CA THR A 634 0.57 -3.63 12.74
C THR A 634 -0.65 -4.48 12.44
N ASP A 635 -0.73 -5.68 13.03
CA ASP A 635 -1.94 -6.50 13.12
C ASP A 635 -1.95 -7.26 14.45
N MET A 636 -3.14 -7.64 14.90
CA MET A 636 -3.38 -8.33 16.17
C MET A 636 -4.52 -9.34 16.04
N LYS A 637 -4.42 -10.46 16.76
CA LYS A 637 -5.50 -11.46 16.89
C LYS A 637 -5.52 -12.03 18.31
N TYR A 638 -6.71 -12.32 18.83
CA TYR A 638 -6.86 -13.01 20.10
C TYR A 638 -7.18 -14.47 19.88
N SER A 639 -6.43 -15.37 20.53
CA SER A 639 -6.75 -16.80 20.57
C SER A 639 -7.55 -17.10 21.83
N MET A 640 -8.79 -17.57 21.65
CA MET A 640 -9.63 -18.04 22.75
C MET A 640 -9.05 -19.30 23.39
N ASP A 641 -8.55 -20.24 22.57
CA ASP A 641 -8.01 -21.53 23.03
C ASP A 641 -6.75 -21.36 23.88
N GLU A 642 -5.88 -20.43 23.50
CA GLU A 642 -4.61 -20.18 24.18
C GLU A 642 -4.67 -18.99 25.16
N GLU A 643 -5.84 -18.34 25.24
CA GLU A 643 -6.11 -17.14 26.01
C GLU A 643 -5.01 -16.06 25.85
N ALA A 644 -4.54 -15.82 24.62
CA ALA A 644 -3.38 -15.00 24.35
C ALA A 644 -3.55 -14.08 23.14
N LEU A 645 -2.91 -12.91 23.22
CA LEU A 645 -2.83 -11.95 22.11
C LEU A 645 -1.63 -12.27 21.22
N TYR A 646 -1.89 -12.45 19.92
CA TYR A 646 -0.88 -12.48 18.87
C TYR A 646 -0.73 -11.08 18.30
N ILE A 647 0.50 -10.59 18.20
CA ILE A 647 0.82 -9.22 17.81
C ILE A 647 1.91 -9.27 16.75
N SER A 648 1.74 -8.53 15.66
CA SER A 648 2.72 -8.43 14.58
C SER A 648 3.65 -7.22 14.72
N SER A 649 4.91 -7.37 14.33
CA SER A 649 5.88 -6.28 14.13
C SER A 649 6.71 -6.49 12.85
N PRO A 650 6.23 -6.04 11.68
CA PRO A 650 6.90 -6.30 10.40
C PRO A 650 8.30 -5.70 10.28
N GLY A 651 8.57 -4.59 10.95
CA GLY A 651 9.86 -3.90 10.90
C GLY A 651 10.92 -4.42 11.87
N TYR A 652 10.58 -5.39 12.73
CA TYR A 652 11.54 -5.95 13.69
C TYR A 652 12.64 -6.74 12.96
N PHE A 653 13.81 -6.92 13.59
CA PHE A 653 15.00 -7.54 12.97
C PHE A 653 15.33 -6.92 11.59
N GLU A 654 15.46 -5.59 11.54
CA GLU A 654 15.76 -4.84 10.31
C GLU A 654 14.76 -5.13 9.17
N GLY A 655 13.49 -5.34 9.54
CA GLY A 655 12.40 -5.59 8.61
C GLY A 655 12.27 -7.03 8.08
N LEU A 656 12.90 -7.99 8.76
CA LEU A 656 12.57 -9.41 8.61
C LEU A 656 11.26 -9.79 9.33
N GLY A 657 10.89 -9.02 10.36
CA GLY A 657 9.62 -9.11 11.07
C GLY A 657 9.54 -10.22 12.12
N ALA A 658 8.54 -10.08 12.99
CA ALA A 658 8.30 -10.97 14.14
C ALA A 658 6.83 -10.99 14.55
N ILE A 659 6.38 -12.14 15.08
CA ILE A 659 5.09 -12.30 15.75
C ILE A 659 5.30 -12.65 17.22
N TRP A 660 4.58 -11.93 18.09
CA TRP A 660 4.63 -12.04 19.53
C TRP A 660 3.35 -12.66 20.07
N LYS A 661 3.45 -13.48 21.11
CA LYS A 661 2.32 -14.00 21.87
C LYS A 661 2.40 -13.52 23.30
N VAL A 662 1.37 -12.82 23.75
CA VAL A 662 1.26 -12.28 25.11
C VAL A 662 0.04 -12.89 25.80
N PRO A 663 0.24 -13.82 26.76
CA PRO A 663 -0.87 -14.46 27.46
C PRO A 663 -1.67 -13.46 28.34
N MET A 664 -2.99 -13.56 28.33
CA MET A 664 -3.86 -12.68 29.14
C MET A 664 -3.61 -12.82 30.64
N VAL A 665 -3.26 -14.01 31.11
CA VAL A 665 -2.88 -14.22 32.52
C VAL A 665 -1.72 -13.31 32.96
N GLN A 666 -0.77 -13.02 32.06
CA GLN A 666 0.34 -12.13 32.36
C GLN A 666 -0.10 -10.66 32.37
N ILE A 667 -0.94 -10.27 31.40
CA ILE A 667 -1.53 -8.93 31.32
C ILE A 667 -2.33 -8.63 32.60
N VAL A 668 -3.20 -9.56 33.01
CA VAL A 668 -4.02 -9.43 34.23
C VAL A 668 -3.16 -9.37 35.48
N LYS A 669 -2.15 -10.25 35.61
CA LYS A 669 -1.20 -10.21 36.74
C LYS A 669 -0.49 -8.85 36.82
N THR A 670 -0.08 -8.28 35.69
CA THR A 670 0.60 -6.99 35.65
C THR A 670 -0.32 -5.83 36.07
N ALA A 671 -1.56 -5.79 35.57
CA ALA A 671 -2.51 -4.73 35.92
C ALA A 671 -3.07 -4.86 37.33
N GLU A 672 -3.59 -6.02 37.71
CA GLU A 672 -4.39 -6.19 38.93
C GLU A 672 -3.51 -6.55 40.15
N PHE A 673 -2.48 -7.40 39.98
CA PHE A 673 -1.66 -7.85 41.10
C PHE A 673 -0.43 -6.97 41.32
N LEU A 674 0.27 -6.58 40.25
CA LEU A 674 1.46 -5.71 40.35
C LEU A 674 1.12 -4.22 40.34
N GLY A 675 -0.12 -3.84 39.96
CA GLY A 675 -0.55 -2.45 39.87
C GLY A 675 0.22 -1.63 38.82
N GLN A 676 0.83 -2.28 37.83
CA GLN A 676 1.63 -1.63 36.80
C GLN A 676 0.76 -1.12 35.66
N ARG A 677 1.12 0.05 35.11
CA ARG A 677 0.39 0.68 33.99
C ARG A 677 0.83 0.18 32.61
N PHE A 678 1.88 -0.64 32.56
CA PHE A 678 2.40 -1.19 31.31
C PHE A 678 2.99 -2.58 31.51
N PHE A 679 2.86 -3.40 30.46
CA PHE A 679 3.50 -4.69 30.29
C PHE A 679 4.60 -4.57 29.24
N LEU A 680 5.81 -5.02 29.55
CA LEU A 680 6.94 -5.04 28.61
C LEU A 680 7.05 -6.43 27.97
N VAL A 681 7.04 -6.47 26.65
CA VAL A 681 7.24 -7.68 25.88
C VAL A 681 8.72 -8.08 25.95
N ASP A 682 8.99 -9.22 26.57
CA ASP A 682 10.31 -9.88 26.61
C ASP A 682 10.49 -10.81 25.40
N PRO A 683 11.44 -10.54 24.48
CA PRO A 683 11.65 -11.39 23.32
C PRO A 683 12.01 -12.85 23.62
N ARG A 684 12.61 -13.13 24.78
CA ARG A 684 12.97 -14.51 25.17
C ARG A 684 11.77 -15.36 25.55
N LYS A 685 10.63 -14.71 25.84
CA LYS A 685 9.41 -15.37 26.35
C LYS A 685 8.24 -15.27 25.41
N HIS A 686 8.15 -14.18 24.64
CA HIS A 686 6.95 -13.85 23.88
C HIS A 686 7.15 -13.96 22.37
N LEU A 687 8.37 -14.04 21.85
CA LEU A 687 8.60 -14.23 20.43
C LEU A 687 8.17 -15.66 20.03
N VAL A 688 7.24 -15.79 19.09
CA VAL A 688 6.74 -17.10 18.61
C VAL A 688 7.40 -17.48 17.30
N VAL A 689 7.33 -16.59 16.31
CA VAL A 689 7.88 -16.82 14.96
C VAL A 689 8.55 -15.53 14.49
N SER A 690 9.63 -15.66 13.73
CA SER A 690 10.34 -14.55 13.11
C SER A 690 10.66 -14.86 11.65
N GLY A 691 10.79 -13.82 10.83
CA GLY A 691 11.17 -13.96 9.42
C GLY A 691 12.66 -14.17 9.16
N ILE A 692 13.48 -14.42 10.19
CA ILE A 692 14.94 -14.56 10.07
C ILE A 692 15.33 -15.70 9.11
N ASP A 693 14.56 -16.79 9.12
CA ASP A 693 14.82 -17.97 8.26
C ASP A 693 14.28 -17.81 6.84
N ILE A 694 13.66 -16.67 6.52
CA ILE A 694 13.12 -16.40 5.19
C ILE A 694 14.22 -15.76 4.36
N ASN A 695 14.62 -16.46 3.29
CA ASN A 695 15.52 -15.91 2.28
C ASN A 695 14.76 -14.90 1.39
N GLN A 696 14.39 -13.76 1.96
CA GLN A 696 13.75 -12.64 1.26
C GLN A 696 14.75 -11.54 0.95
N LYS A 697 14.51 -10.87 -0.17
CA LYS A 697 15.26 -9.69 -0.59
C LYS A 697 14.41 -8.45 -0.35
N GLY A 698 15.03 -7.39 0.16
CA GLY A 698 14.33 -6.18 0.61
C GLY A 698 13.43 -6.40 1.83
N LEU A 699 12.51 -5.46 2.06
CA LEU A 699 11.52 -5.49 3.14
C LEU A 699 10.27 -6.26 2.71
N GLY A 700 10.00 -7.39 3.36
CA GLY A 700 8.88 -8.27 3.01
C GLY A 700 7.53 -7.92 3.64
N ASN A 701 7.51 -6.98 4.60
CA ASN A 701 6.34 -6.70 5.43
C ASN A 701 5.75 -7.96 6.09
N TYR A 702 6.64 -8.75 6.70
CA TYR A 702 6.30 -9.99 7.37
C TYR A 702 5.24 -9.79 8.47
N GLY A 703 4.13 -10.51 8.38
CA GLY A 703 3.03 -10.40 9.33
C GLY A 703 2.22 -9.12 9.17
N LYS A 704 2.27 -8.45 8.02
CA LYS A 704 1.36 -7.32 7.72
C LYS A 704 -0.10 -7.68 8.01
N ASN A 705 -0.47 -8.93 7.74
CA ASN A 705 -1.72 -9.54 8.17
C ASN A 705 -1.43 -10.88 8.85
N ILE A 706 -2.16 -11.19 9.92
CA ILE A 706 -2.14 -12.48 10.60
C ILE A 706 -3.55 -13.02 10.77
N LEU A 707 -3.68 -14.34 10.71
CA LEU A 707 -4.93 -15.06 10.94
C LEU A 707 -4.64 -16.29 11.81
N LEU A 708 -5.59 -16.66 12.67
CA LEU A 708 -5.53 -17.88 13.46
C LEU A 708 -6.40 -18.94 12.78
N GLY A 709 -5.78 -20.05 12.38
CA GLY A 709 -6.45 -21.23 11.87
C GLY A 709 -6.81 -22.23 12.98
N PRO A 710 -7.42 -23.37 12.59
CA PRO A 710 -7.73 -24.46 13.51
C PRO A 710 -6.54 -24.85 14.39
N GLN A 711 -6.82 -25.16 15.66
CA GLN A 711 -5.83 -25.56 16.67
C GLN A 711 -4.76 -24.48 16.97
N GLY A 712 -5.10 -23.21 16.75
CA GLY A 712 -4.20 -22.08 17.02
C GLY A 712 -3.06 -21.92 16.00
N LYS A 713 -3.11 -22.64 14.86
CA LYS A 713 -2.10 -22.50 13.80
C LYS A 713 -2.08 -21.08 13.26
N LEU A 714 -0.90 -20.47 13.25
CA LEU A 714 -0.72 -19.11 12.81
C LEU A 714 -0.52 -19.06 11.29
N ILE A 715 -1.30 -18.21 10.63
CA ILE A 715 -1.18 -17.90 9.21
C ILE A 715 -0.66 -16.47 9.10
N ILE A 716 0.41 -16.26 8.35
CA ILE A 716 1.15 -15.01 8.29
C ILE A 716 1.27 -14.56 6.84
N GLY A 717 0.70 -13.40 6.51
CA GLY A 717 0.89 -12.75 5.23
C GLY A 717 2.23 -12.01 5.17
N VAL A 718 2.96 -12.18 4.07
CA VAL A 718 4.22 -11.48 3.74
C VAL A 718 4.06 -10.88 2.33
N PRO A 719 3.16 -9.89 2.17
CA PRO A 719 2.72 -9.42 0.85
C PRO A 719 3.87 -8.89 -0.03
N GLN A 720 4.88 -8.28 0.59
CA GLN A 720 6.03 -7.71 -0.12
C GLN A 720 7.22 -8.68 -0.20
N TYR A 721 7.01 -10.00 -0.05
CA TYR A 721 8.10 -10.96 -0.25
C TYR A 721 8.80 -10.73 -1.61
N ASN A 722 10.14 -10.71 -1.58
CA ASN A 722 11.01 -10.34 -2.69
C ASN A 722 10.83 -8.91 -3.24
N TYR A 723 10.44 -7.97 -2.39
CA TYR A 723 10.46 -6.54 -2.72
C TYR A 723 11.83 -6.09 -3.25
N GLY A 724 12.93 -6.54 -2.66
CA GLY A 724 14.28 -6.12 -3.07
C GLY A 724 14.72 -6.63 -4.44
N VAL A 725 14.03 -7.61 -5.04
CA VAL A 725 14.35 -8.10 -6.39
C VAL A 725 13.84 -7.08 -7.40
N LEU A 726 14.72 -6.48 -8.20
CA LEU A 726 14.36 -5.53 -9.26
C LEU A 726 14.36 -6.16 -10.66
N GLU A 727 14.76 -7.42 -10.79
CA GLU A 727 14.93 -8.09 -12.08
C GLU A 727 14.40 -9.52 -12.07
N GLY A 728 13.81 -9.94 -13.19
CA GLY A 728 13.28 -11.29 -13.38
C GLY A 728 11.85 -11.46 -12.87
N ASN A 729 11.42 -12.72 -12.74
CA ASN A 729 10.02 -13.09 -12.50
C ASN A 729 9.66 -13.27 -11.02
N ASN A 730 10.61 -13.06 -10.10
CA ASN A 730 10.38 -13.20 -8.66
C ASN A 730 10.20 -11.85 -7.95
N GLN A 731 9.94 -10.79 -8.70
CA GLN A 731 9.73 -9.45 -8.16
C GLN A 731 8.39 -9.36 -7.43
N LEU A 732 8.39 -8.91 -6.17
CA LEU A 732 7.16 -8.60 -5.42
C LEU A 732 6.07 -9.70 -5.53
N THR A 733 6.46 -10.97 -5.40
CA THR A 733 5.55 -12.12 -5.56
C THR A 733 4.65 -12.32 -4.35
N GLY A 734 4.97 -11.72 -3.20
CA GLY A 734 4.30 -12.02 -1.95
C GLY A 734 4.44 -13.48 -1.52
N MET A 735 3.93 -13.78 -0.33
CA MET A 735 3.98 -15.10 0.29
C MET A 735 2.99 -15.18 1.46
N VAL A 736 2.50 -16.39 1.71
CA VAL A 736 1.79 -16.74 2.96
C VAL A 736 2.56 -17.86 3.66
N LEU A 737 2.67 -17.75 4.98
CA LEU A 737 3.30 -18.77 5.83
C LEU A 737 2.27 -19.38 6.77
N VAL A 738 2.35 -20.69 6.99
CA VAL A 738 1.52 -21.41 7.96
C VAL A 738 2.42 -22.16 8.93
N SER A 739 2.20 -21.96 10.24
CA SER A 739 2.97 -22.58 11.34
C SER A 739 2.48 -23.96 11.77
#